data_AF-A0A7W6BE00-F1
#
_entry.id   AF-A0A7W6BE00-F1
#
_cell.length_a   1.000
_cell.length_b   1.000
_cell.length_c   1.000
_cell.angle_alpha   90.00
_cell.angle_beta   90.00
_cell.angle_gamma   90.00
#
_symmetry.space_group_name_H-M   'P 1'
#
loop_
_entity.id
_entity.type
_entity.pdbx_description
1 polymer ?
#
loop_
_entity_poly.entity_id
_entity_poly.type
_entity_poly.pdbx_seq_one_letter_code
_entity_poly.pdbx_strand_id
1 'polypeptide(L)'
;MRDRFASLASGGQPAVVKMASFGGGGRLGAVINYISRNGDVVVENERGEQLRGRDELSTVRNEWGHLMKNRAESRDIGTFVVEVKERFDPASDLHEKARAVLKRGLGDRMFAFAVLTRDDGKGFSIDGVAVLRDGAAERLTGDAKASRIVEGRLNDEGREQSEPTSFRFTGYGNGTDYGTARLRDLVSRYDGAVYDEQGGAIVDAKQAGDVVQRKWRDGLHSRKPRDIMHVILSARAGTHIGAFHSAARDFLAQEFAGYRYVFSLHDPLKDPKLEEAGGRRPHVHVHAIVAMRSDAGHRIETTIPAFRRWRVTMADKARAHGINMEMTDRRERVSAAAYTKNQVRPTDRYGRTEHEGTSDAAQRRYDAKCSDEYSFPRTEPSRRYTEFAKHEWATLAAGNDDASVERFARSHIMRLESDTKSNDPRSPEVAGAESLRSQFITHLVSLEKIVSRDEPMRQMSRSEFEAYEKHVETALFQAERVMPAAERATFDDIASAAREHVNVRRELMELHEQSGERPVGDGLKEGERDDANARWDEAVARHGRRTVEEANEVMLEVEHFREAIELADAAEINANKVSLQANLNLEMARAGELGAVGNSLIREIAEMDHDLRIAIEAAERSRERGIKMTSEREGTFVIQAVPAAEKERGDQDGEPSRVRTEGEERRPTTDGTQPSLERISSGAGDTTRADPAQQRMPRLEEPQRETGERRDRERDDRER
;
A
#
# COMPACT_ATOMS: atom_id res chain seq x y z
N MET A 1 29.17 -10.66 -19.85
CA MET A 1 28.11 -11.37 -19.09
C MET A 1 28.68 -12.54 -18.31
N ARG A 2 29.57 -13.36 -18.90
CA ARG A 2 30.41 -14.36 -18.21
C ARG A 2 30.97 -13.87 -16.87
N ASP A 3 31.48 -12.65 -16.85
CA ASP A 3 31.98 -11.90 -15.69
C ASP A 3 30.99 -11.88 -14.51
N ARG A 4 29.68 -11.72 -14.78
CA ARG A 4 28.60 -11.81 -13.78
C ARG A 4 28.41 -13.23 -13.26
N PHE A 5 28.45 -14.24 -14.13
CA PHE A 5 28.38 -15.64 -13.71
C PHE A 5 29.61 -16.04 -12.89
N ALA A 6 30.81 -15.53 -13.24
CA ALA A 6 32.04 -15.72 -12.48
C ALA A 6 31.96 -15.02 -11.10
N SER A 7 31.49 -13.78 -11.04
CA SER A 7 31.21 -13.06 -9.78
C SER A 7 30.22 -13.83 -8.89
N LEU A 8 29.11 -14.31 -9.46
CA LEU A 8 28.13 -15.12 -8.71
C LEU A 8 28.75 -16.41 -8.16
N ALA A 9 29.61 -17.08 -8.93
CA ALA A 9 30.32 -18.28 -8.49
C ALA A 9 31.38 -18.00 -7.42
N SER A 10 32.04 -16.83 -7.45
CA SER A 10 32.95 -16.37 -6.38
C SER A 10 32.24 -15.79 -5.15
N GLY A 11 30.92 -16.02 -5.03
CA GLY A 11 30.11 -15.63 -3.87
C GLY A 11 29.40 -14.28 -3.99
N GLY A 12 29.32 -13.71 -5.19
CA GLY A 12 28.61 -12.46 -5.48
C GLY A 12 27.15 -12.49 -5.03
N GLN A 13 26.71 -11.45 -4.32
CA GLN A 13 25.37 -11.38 -3.73
C GLN A 13 24.32 -10.86 -4.73
N PRO A 14 23.04 -11.27 -4.62
CA PRO A 14 22.00 -10.80 -5.54
C PRO A 14 21.63 -9.33 -5.30
N ALA A 15 21.55 -8.54 -6.37
CA ALA A 15 21.10 -7.15 -6.35
C ALA A 15 19.59 -7.06 -6.15
N VAL A 16 19.16 -6.64 -4.95
CA VAL A 16 17.74 -6.56 -4.59
C VAL A 16 17.22 -5.13 -4.70
N VAL A 17 16.54 -4.84 -5.81
CA VAL A 17 15.63 -3.69 -5.95
C VAL A 17 14.18 -4.20 -5.94
N LYS A 18 13.32 -3.60 -5.11
CA LYS A 18 11.90 -3.98 -4.92
C LYS A 18 11.02 -2.71 -4.86
N MET A 19 9.91 -2.68 -5.58
CA MET A 19 8.82 -1.73 -5.29
C MET A 19 7.95 -2.31 -4.17
N ALA A 20 7.70 -1.54 -3.11
CA ALA A 20 6.97 -1.97 -1.92
C ALA A 20 5.52 -1.45 -1.87
N SER A 21 5.29 -0.24 -2.39
CA SER A 21 4.00 0.41 -2.58
C SER A 21 4.06 1.58 -3.56
N PHE A 22 2.89 2.03 -4.00
CA PHE A 22 2.65 3.38 -4.52
C PHE A 22 1.75 4.14 -3.54
N GLY A 23 1.66 5.46 -3.66
CA GLY A 23 0.68 6.29 -2.97
C GLY A 23 0.33 7.57 -3.74
N GLY A 24 -0.74 8.24 -3.32
CA GLY A 24 -1.01 9.64 -3.67
C GLY A 24 -0.32 10.62 -2.72
N GLY A 25 -0.34 11.91 -3.05
CA GLY A 25 0.41 12.94 -2.31
C GLY A 25 0.11 13.02 -0.82
N GLY A 26 -1.16 12.85 -0.41
CA GLY A 26 -1.54 12.82 1.01
C GLY A 26 -0.83 11.74 1.84
N ARG A 27 -0.32 10.66 1.22
CA ARG A 27 0.45 9.61 1.92
C ARG A 27 1.93 9.94 2.10
N LEU A 28 2.45 11.03 1.52
CA LEU A 28 3.88 11.35 1.52
C LEU A 28 4.45 11.49 2.93
N GLY A 29 3.85 12.33 3.78
CA GLY A 29 4.30 12.53 5.17
C GLY A 29 4.27 11.23 5.99
N ALA A 30 3.23 10.42 5.86
CA ALA A 30 3.13 9.13 6.56
C ALA A 30 4.21 8.12 6.12
N VAL A 31 4.59 8.09 4.84
CA VAL A 31 5.69 7.22 4.37
C VAL A 31 7.06 7.80 4.75
N ILE A 32 7.24 9.12 4.75
CA ILE A 32 8.45 9.78 5.26
C ILE A 32 8.65 9.42 6.74
N ASN A 33 7.64 9.60 7.58
CA ASN A 33 7.68 9.22 9.00
C ASN A 33 7.97 7.73 9.21
N TYR A 34 7.45 6.85 8.35
CA TYR A 34 7.75 5.41 8.41
C TYR A 34 9.24 5.10 8.15
N ILE A 35 9.87 5.76 7.16
CA ILE A 35 11.29 5.52 6.80
C ILE A 35 12.27 6.27 7.73
N SER A 36 11.87 7.43 8.26
CA SER A 36 12.67 8.21 9.21
C SER A 36 12.50 7.75 10.66
N ARG A 37 11.67 6.74 10.93
CA ARG A 37 11.27 6.34 12.29
C ARG A 37 10.71 7.53 13.10
N ASN A 38 9.87 8.35 12.46
CA ASN A 38 9.27 9.58 12.99
C ASN A 38 10.26 10.73 13.29
N GLY A 39 11.47 10.68 12.72
CA GLY A 39 12.53 11.69 12.86
C GLY A 39 13.86 11.13 13.40
N ASP A 40 13.84 9.95 14.02
CA ASP A 40 15.00 9.33 14.69
C ASP A 40 16.10 8.83 13.72
N VAL A 41 15.75 8.59 12.45
CA VAL A 41 16.67 8.16 11.39
C VAL A 41 16.74 9.22 10.30
N VAL A 42 17.98 9.59 9.95
CA VAL A 42 18.30 10.60 8.93
C VAL A 42 17.71 10.23 7.58
N VAL A 43 17.12 11.23 6.92
CA VAL A 43 16.65 11.13 5.53
C VAL A 43 17.56 11.99 4.65
N GLU A 44 17.99 11.48 3.51
CA GLU A 44 18.78 12.22 2.52
C GLU A 44 17.95 12.46 1.24
N ASN A 45 18.03 13.65 0.65
CA ASN A 45 17.25 14.02 -0.55
C ASN A 45 18.08 13.94 -1.87
N GLU A 46 17.47 14.29 -3.01
CA GLU A 46 18.15 14.25 -4.31
C GLU A 46 19.36 15.20 -4.45
N ARG A 47 19.53 16.12 -3.50
CA ARG A 47 20.58 17.14 -3.44
C ARG A 47 21.72 16.75 -2.50
N GLY A 48 21.58 15.63 -1.77
CA GLY A 48 22.51 15.18 -0.74
C GLY A 48 22.34 15.87 0.62
N GLU A 49 21.27 16.66 0.79
CA GLU A 49 20.94 17.31 2.07
C GLU A 49 20.39 16.28 3.05
N GLN A 50 20.84 16.33 4.32
CA GLN A 50 20.40 15.42 5.38
C GLN A 50 19.35 16.08 6.26
N LEU A 51 18.11 15.61 6.15
CA LEU A 51 16.95 16.06 6.91
C LEU A 51 16.78 15.24 8.20
N ARG A 52 16.44 15.91 9.30
CA ARG A 52 16.39 15.37 10.68
C ARG A 52 15.20 15.95 11.47
N GLY A 53 14.68 15.17 12.41
CA GLY A 53 13.49 15.58 13.18
C GLY A 53 12.23 15.66 12.32
N ARG A 54 11.10 16.14 12.88
CA ARG A 54 9.83 16.20 12.15
C ARG A 54 9.69 17.44 11.29
N ASP A 55 10.26 18.55 11.74
CA ASP A 55 10.05 19.87 11.14
C ASP A 55 10.68 19.94 9.75
N GLU A 56 11.95 19.55 9.61
CA GLU A 56 12.64 19.48 8.31
C GLU A 56 11.95 18.48 7.37
N LEU A 57 11.49 17.34 7.89
CA LEU A 57 10.77 16.32 7.12
C LEU A 57 9.37 16.76 6.66
N SER A 58 8.74 17.71 7.35
CA SER A 58 7.45 18.27 6.96
C SER A 58 7.57 19.11 5.67
N THR A 59 8.69 19.80 5.48
CA THR A 59 8.93 20.70 4.33
C THR A 59 8.84 19.96 2.98
N VAL A 60 9.26 18.69 2.94
CA VAL A 60 9.22 17.82 1.75
C VAL A 60 7.79 17.66 1.20
N ARG A 61 6.76 17.66 2.06
CA ARG A 61 5.35 17.62 1.63
C ARG A 61 4.99 18.86 0.80
N ASN A 62 5.53 20.01 1.19
CA ASN A 62 5.25 21.30 0.57
C ASN A 62 6.12 21.51 -0.68
N GLU A 63 7.43 21.18 -0.63
CA GLU A 63 8.33 21.19 -1.80
C GLU A 63 7.79 20.35 -2.96
N TRP A 64 7.09 19.24 -2.68
CA TRP A 64 6.63 18.30 -3.70
C TRP A 64 5.18 18.55 -4.17
N GLY A 65 4.50 19.57 -3.64
CA GLY A 65 3.06 19.77 -3.83
C GLY A 65 2.61 19.81 -5.29
N HIS A 66 3.36 20.49 -6.17
CA HIS A 66 3.09 20.59 -7.62
C HIS A 66 3.32 19.29 -8.41
N LEU A 67 4.07 18.34 -7.85
CA LEU A 67 4.31 17.03 -8.47
C LEU A 67 3.16 16.05 -8.17
N MET A 68 2.41 16.28 -7.10
CA MET A 68 1.31 15.42 -6.67
C MET A 68 0.03 15.74 -7.45
N LYS A 69 -0.55 14.76 -8.15
CA LYS A 69 -1.83 14.98 -8.84
C LYS A 69 -3.05 14.89 -7.92
N ASN A 70 -2.89 14.36 -6.70
CA ASN A 70 -3.91 14.29 -5.63
C ASN A 70 -5.29 13.81 -6.12
N ARG A 71 -5.30 12.90 -7.10
CA ARG A 71 -6.56 12.34 -7.62
C ARG A 71 -7.15 11.40 -6.58
N ALA A 72 -8.44 11.59 -6.28
CA ALA A 72 -9.20 10.66 -5.45
C ALA A 72 -9.10 9.22 -5.97
N GLU A 73 -9.21 8.25 -5.07
CA GLU A 73 -9.40 6.86 -5.46
C GLU A 73 -10.75 6.67 -6.14
N SER A 74 -10.85 5.77 -7.11
CA SER A 74 -12.13 5.50 -7.76
C SER A 74 -13.08 4.80 -6.79
N ARG A 75 -14.28 5.37 -6.60
CA ARG A 75 -15.38 4.78 -5.83
C ARG A 75 -15.94 3.61 -6.65
N ASP A 76 -15.47 2.40 -6.38
CA ASP A 76 -15.73 1.20 -7.19
C ASP A 76 -16.96 0.42 -6.69
N ILE A 77 -17.14 0.42 -5.38
CA ILE A 77 -18.15 -0.35 -4.66
C ILE A 77 -18.81 0.58 -3.63
N GLY A 78 -20.13 0.47 -3.47
CA GLY A 78 -20.92 1.16 -2.47
C GLY A 78 -21.68 0.18 -1.59
N THR A 79 -21.73 0.43 -0.29
CA THR A 79 -22.69 -0.21 0.62
C THR A 79 -23.99 0.58 0.60
N PHE A 80 -25.13 -0.09 0.70
CA PHE A 80 -26.44 0.55 0.63
C PHE A 80 -27.45 -0.08 1.59
N VAL A 81 -28.48 0.69 1.92
CA VAL A 81 -29.69 0.24 2.61
C VAL A 81 -30.90 0.67 1.80
N VAL A 82 -31.88 -0.22 1.69
CA VAL A 82 -33.19 0.03 1.04
C VAL A 82 -34.29 -0.25 2.05
N GLU A 83 -35.34 0.57 2.04
CA GLU A 83 -36.49 0.42 2.93
C GLU A 83 -37.77 0.33 2.09
N VAL A 84 -38.35 -0.87 2.03
CA VAL A 84 -39.55 -1.18 1.26
C VAL A 84 -40.75 -1.21 2.20
N LYS A 85 -41.67 -0.26 2.03
CA LYS A 85 -42.91 -0.14 2.82
C LYS A 85 -44.08 -0.97 2.27
N GLU A 86 -43.96 -1.49 1.06
CA GLU A 86 -44.98 -2.32 0.41
C GLU A 86 -45.22 -3.59 1.23
N ARG A 87 -46.50 -3.91 1.51
CA ARG A 87 -46.85 -5.13 2.25
C ARG A 87 -46.58 -6.35 1.38
N PHE A 88 -45.84 -7.32 1.91
CA PHE A 88 -45.59 -8.60 1.24
C PHE A 88 -46.49 -9.70 1.81
N ASP A 89 -46.77 -10.71 0.98
CA ASP A 89 -47.34 -11.98 1.41
C ASP A 89 -46.24 -12.83 2.08
N PRO A 90 -46.37 -13.24 3.35
CA PRO A 90 -45.41 -14.10 4.03
C PRO A 90 -45.14 -15.45 3.36
N ALA A 91 -46.04 -15.91 2.47
CA ALA A 91 -45.84 -17.15 1.69
C ALA A 91 -45.00 -16.95 0.40
N SER A 92 -44.61 -15.71 0.08
CA SER A 92 -43.85 -15.39 -1.14
C SER A 92 -42.33 -15.31 -0.91
N ASP A 93 -41.54 -15.68 -1.92
CA ASP A 93 -40.08 -15.57 -1.87
C ASP A 93 -39.65 -14.10 -1.72
N LEU A 94 -39.20 -13.77 -0.51
CA LEU A 94 -38.79 -12.42 -0.14
C LEU A 94 -37.44 -12.04 -0.76
N HIS A 95 -36.56 -13.01 -1.03
CA HIS A 95 -35.25 -12.75 -1.63
C HIS A 95 -35.39 -12.44 -3.13
N GLU A 96 -36.23 -13.17 -3.87
CA GLU A 96 -36.52 -12.86 -5.27
C GLU A 96 -37.28 -11.53 -5.42
N LYS A 97 -38.18 -11.20 -4.49
CA LYS A 97 -38.80 -9.86 -4.41
C LYS A 97 -37.80 -8.75 -4.16
N ALA A 98 -36.95 -8.89 -3.15
CA ALA A 98 -35.89 -7.92 -2.86
C ALA A 98 -34.93 -7.74 -4.05
N ARG A 99 -34.54 -8.83 -4.70
CA ARG A 99 -33.72 -8.84 -5.92
C ARG A 99 -34.40 -8.11 -7.08
N ALA A 100 -35.70 -8.30 -7.29
CA ALA A 100 -36.45 -7.60 -8.34
C ALA A 100 -36.54 -6.09 -8.06
N VAL A 101 -36.70 -5.68 -6.80
CA VAL A 101 -36.60 -4.27 -6.38
C VAL A 101 -35.20 -3.72 -6.68
N LEU A 102 -34.14 -4.42 -6.22
CA LEU A 102 -32.75 -3.99 -6.44
C LEU A 102 -32.40 -3.85 -7.92
N LYS A 103 -32.83 -4.78 -8.79
CA LYS A 103 -32.58 -4.69 -10.24
C LYS A 103 -33.22 -3.46 -10.88
N ARG A 104 -34.42 -3.03 -10.44
CA ARG A 104 -35.05 -1.80 -10.94
C ARG A 104 -34.23 -0.55 -10.58
N GLY A 105 -33.65 -0.49 -9.37
CA GLY A 105 -32.83 0.64 -8.93
C GLY A 105 -31.39 0.65 -9.47
N LEU A 106 -30.72 -0.50 -9.43
CA LEU A 106 -29.29 -0.66 -9.70
C LEU A 106 -28.96 -1.08 -11.15
N GLY A 107 -29.95 -1.52 -11.94
CA GLY A 107 -29.75 -2.02 -13.29
C GLY A 107 -28.92 -3.32 -13.33
N ASP A 108 -28.09 -3.47 -14.36
CA ASP A 108 -27.23 -4.64 -14.58
C ASP A 108 -25.92 -4.63 -13.76
N ARG A 109 -25.88 -3.83 -12.69
CA ARG A 109 -24.77 -3.82 -11.73
C ARG A 109 -24.72 -5.13 -10.95
N MET A 110 -23.51 -5.61 -10.69
CA MET A 110 -23.28 -6.72 -9.76
C MET A 110 -23.51 -6.25 -8.33
N PHE A 111 -24.26 -7.01 -7.53
CA PHE A 111 -24.58 -6.67 -6.14
C PHE A 111 -24.87 -7.92 -5.31
N ALA A 112 -24.62 -7.83 -4.02
CA ALA A 112 -25.04 -8.84 -3.06
C ALA A 112 -25.79 -8.20 -1.89
N PHE A 113 -26.78 -8.91 -1.35
CA PHE A 113 -27.74 -8.37 -0.40
C PHE A 113 -28.22 -9.41 0.61
N ALA A 114 -28.62 -8.94 1.78
CA ALA A 114 -29.42 -9.65 2.77
C ALA A 114 -30.78 -8.96 2.92
N VAL A 115 -31.76 -9.65 3.49
CA VAL A 115 -33.12 -9.09 3.70
C VAL A 115 -33.55 -9.27 5.15
N LEU A 116 -34.10 -8.20 5.73
CA LEU A 116 -34.66 -8.16 7.07
C LEU A 116 -36.18 -7.94 7.00
N THR A 117 -36.95 -8.93 7.44
CA THR A 117 -38.39 -8.74 7.73
C THR A 117 -38.56 -7.81 8.92
N ARG A 118 -39.49 -6.85 8.84
CA ARG A 118 -39.87 -6.04 10.01
C ARG A 118 -40.86 -6.79 10.89
N ASP A 119 -40.69 -6.71 12.21
CA ASP A 119 -41.52 -7.39 13.22
C ASP A 119 -43.01 -7.01 13.17
N ASP A 120 -43.34 -5.86 12.57
CA ASP A 120 -44.73 -5.38 12.42
C ASP A 120 -45.44 -5.92 11.17
N GLY A 121 -44.75 -6.70 10.34
CA GLY A 121 -45.27 -7.27 9.08
C GLY A 121 -45.48 -6.26 7.94
N LYS A 122 -45.01 -5.01 8.06
CA LYS A 122 -45.22 -3.95 7.07
C LYS A 122 -43.94 -3.65 6.30
N GLY A 123 -43.60 -4.59 5.42
CA GLY A 123 -42.46 -4.47 4.52
C GLY A 123 -41.16 -4.99 5.13
N PHE A 124 -40.05 -4.62 4.50
CA PHE A 124 -38.74 -5.21 4.75
C PHE A 124 -37.63 -4.21 4.41
N SER A 125 -36.49 -4.34 5.08
CA SER A 125 -35.26 -3.62 4.72
C SER A 125 -34.29 -4.55 3.99
N ILE A 126 -33.46 -3.96 3.12
CA ILE A 126 -32.44 -4.65 2.35
C ILE A 126 -31.09 -4.01 2.67
N ASP A 127 -30.17 -4.79 3.22
CA ASP A 127 -28.78 -4.40 3.46
C ASP A 127 -27.91 -4.98 2.34
N GLY A 128 -27.01 -4.21 1.73
CA GLY A 128 -26.25 -4.74 0.59
C GLY A 128 -25.00 -3.97 0.16
N VAL A 129 -24.33 -4.55 -0.82
CA VAL A 129 -23.07 -4.10 -1.40
C VAL A 129 -23.17 -4.20 -2.92
N ALA A 130 -22.97 -3.09 -3.64
CA ALA A 130 -23.06 -3.03 -5.11
C ALA A 130 -21.79 -2.50 -5.74
N VAL A 131 -21.43 -3.05 -6.91
CA VAL A 131 -20.46 -2.43 -7.82
C VAL A 131 -21.09 -1.19 -8.43
N LEU A 132 -20.47 -0.02 -8.25
CA LEU A 132 -21.06 1.27 -8.63
C LEU A 132 -21.06 1.53 -10.15
N ARG A 133 -20.20 0.82 -10.89
CA ARG A 133 -20.10 0.88 -12.34
C ARG A 133 -21.00 -0.17 -13.00
N ASP A 134 -21.79 0.28 -13.96
CA ASP A 134 -22.57 -0.53 -14.89
C ASP A 134 -21.68 -1.13 -15.99
N GLY A 135 -22.12 -2.25 -16.57
CA GLY A 135 -21.55 -2.76 -17.83
C GLY A 135 -21.71 -1.75 -18.96
N ALA A 136 -22.86 -1.04 -18.99
CA ALA A 136 -23.15 0.05 -19.92
C ALA A 136 -22.43 1.39 -19.59
N ALA A 137 -21.30 1.32 -18.89
CA ALA A 137 -20.40 2.42 -18.52
C ALA A 137 -20.94 3.54 -17.59
N GLU A 138 -22.24 3.58 -17.25
CA GLU A 138 -22.73 4.50 -16.21
C GLU A 138 -22.04 4.20 -14.86
N ARG A 139 -21.53 5.24 -14.19
CA ARG A 139 -20.90 5.10 -12.87
C ARG A 139 -21.64 5.92 -11.82
N LEU A 140 -22.22 5.23 -10.85
CA LEU A 140 -22.76 5.85 -9.65
C LEU A 140 -21.61 6.35 -8.77
N THR A 141 -21.83 7.47 -8.06
CA THR A 141 -20.82 8.08 -7.18
C THR A 141 -20.89 7.56 -5.74
N GLY A 142 -21.88 6.73 -5.37
CA GLY A 142 -22.00 6.14 -4.03
C GLY A 142 -22.36 7.13 -2.91
N ASP A 143 -22.88 8.31 -3.25
CA ASP A 143 -23.20 9.40 -2.31
C ASP A 143 -24.71 9.77 -2.35
N ALA A 144 -25.08 10.90 -1.75
CA ALA A 144 -26.47 11.40 -1.72
C ALA A 144 -27.02 11.87 -3.09
N LYS A 145 -26.18 12.09 -4.11
CA LYS A 145 -26.62 12.33 -5.50
C LYS A 145 -26.92 10.99 -6.16
N ALA A 146 -26.02 10.01 -6.03
CA ALA A 146 -26.26 8.65 -6.52
C ALA A 146 -27.46 7.96 -5.84
N SER A 147 -27.64 8.21 -4.53
CA SER A 147 -28.78 7.67 -3.77
C SER A 147 -30.11 8.13 -4.35
N ARG A 148 -30.27 9.44 -4.59
CA ARG A 148 -31.48 10.01 -5.22
C ARG A 148 -31.72 9.53 -6.66
N ILE A 149 -30.67 9.21 -7.41
CA ILE A 149 -30.80 8.63 -8.76
C ILE A 149 -31.38 7.20 -8.68
N VAL A 150 -30.88 6.38 -7.75
CA VAL A 150 -31.38 5.00 -7.55
C VAL A 150 -32.78 5.02 -6.91
N GLU A 151 -33.01 5.87 -5.92
CA GLU A 151 -34.32 6.11 -5.31
C GLU A 151 -35.37 6.59 -6.31
N GLY A 152 -34.99 7.46 -7.25
CA GLY A 152 -35.82 7.81 -8.40
C GLY A 152 -36.24 6.57 -9.20
N ARG A 153 -35.27 5.82 -9.74
CA ARG A 153 -35.50 4.59 -10.53
C ARG A 153 -36.39 3.57 -9.80
N LEU A 154 -36.23 3.43 -8.49
CA LEU A 154 -37.04 2.51 -7.69
C LEU A 154 -38.53 2.88 -7.65
N ASN A 155 -38.89 4.15 -7.90
CA ASN A 155 -40.26 4.66 -7.83
C ASN A 155 -40.80 5.18 -9.19
N ASP A 156 -40.03 5.15 -10.27
CA ASP A 156 -40.32 5.81 -11.57
C ASP A 156 -41.28 5.03 -12.52
N GLU A 157 -42.09 4.10 -11.99
CA GLU A 157 -43.00 3.26 -12.80
C GLU A 157 -44.46 3.36 -12.35
N GLY A 158 -45.24 4.22 -13.03
CA GLY A 158 -46.61 3.96 -13.52
C GLY A 158 -47.72 3.46 -12.58
N ARG A 159 -47.48 3.32 -11.26
CA ARG A 159 -48.41 2.74 -10.29
C ARG A 159 -48.94 3.83 -9.37
N GLU A 160 -50.20 4.18 -9.53
CA GLU A 160 -50.90 5.16 -8.68
C GLU A 160 -51.04 4.74 -7.20
N GLN A 161 -50.58 3.54 -6.81
CA GLN A 161 -50.87 2.90 -5.51
C GLN A 161 -49.71 2.07 -4.90
N SER A 162 -48.45 2.24 -5.32
CA SER A 162 -47.30 1.63 -4.60
C SER A 162 -46.70 2.61 -3.58
N GLU A 163 -46.52 2.13 -2.34
CA GLU A 163 -45.85 2.89 -1.26
C GLU A 163 -44.38 3.19 -1.62
N PRO A 164 -43.86 4.40 -1.33
CA PRO A 164 -42.53 4.81 -1.77
C PRO A 164 -41.42 3.99 -1.09
N THR A 165 -40.53 3.45 -1.92
CA THR A 165 -39.31 2.75 -1.50
C THR A 165 -38.17 3.76 -1.40
N SER A 166 -37.56 3.91 -0.21
CA SER A 166 -36.40 4.80 -0.04
C SER A 166 -35.08 4.05 -0.14
N PHE A 167 -34.05 4.69 -0.72
CA PHE A 167 -32.74 4.09 -0.95
C PHE A 167 -31.60 5.03 -0.54
N ARG A 168 -30.59 4.51 0.14
CA ARG A 168 -29.41 5.29 0.55
C ARG A 168 -28.12 4.48 0.45
N PHE A 169 -27.11 5.01 -0.23
CA PHE A 169 -25.73 4.55 -0.06
C PHE A 169 -25.23 4.94 1.33
N THR A 170 -24.72 3.96 2.08
CA THR A 170 -24.21 4.12 3.44
C THR A 170 -22.69 4.34 3.50
N GLY A 171 -21.99 4.03 2.41
CA GLY A 171 -20.53 4.17 2.30
C GLY A 171 -20.04 3.72 0.93
N TYR A 172 -18.77 3.98 0.62
CA TYR A 172 -18.14 3.57 -0.63
C TYR A 172 -16.64 3.30 -0.46
N GLY A 173 -16.03 2.62 -1.43
CA GLY A 173 -14.59 2.33 -1.39
C GLY A 173 -14.02 1.82 -2.71
N ASN A 174 -12.72 1.49 -2.67
CA ASN A 174 -11.91 1.14 -3.83
C ASN A 174 -11.42 -0.32 -3.79
N GLY A 175 -11.53 -1.00 -4.93
CA GLY A 175 -10.90 -2.28 -5.19
C GLY A 175 -11.53 -3.50 -4.52
N THR A 176 -11.00 -4.67 -4.89
CA THR A 176 -11.49 -5.95 -4.41
C THR A 176 -11.24 -6.18 -2.92
N ASP A 177 -10.29 -5.48 -2.31
CA ASP A 177 -10.01 -5.59 -0.87
C ASP A 177 -11.17 -5.00 -0.05
N TYR A 178 -11.63 -3.78 -0.38
CA TYR A 178 -12.82 -3.16 0.24
C TYR A 178 -14.08 -3.99 -0.01
N GLY A 179 -14.29 -4.44 -1.26
CA GLY A 179 -15.43 -5.31 -1.58
C GLY A 179 -15.43 -6.63 -0.80
N THR A 180 -14.25 -7.25 -0.65
CA THR A 180 -14.10 -8.50 0.12
C THR A 180 -14.39 -8.26 1.59
N ALA A 181 -13.97 -7.12 2.16
CA ALA A 181 -14.28 -6.75 3.54
C ALA A 181 -15.80 -6.55 3.73
N ARG A 182 -16.44 -5.69 2.93
CA ARG A 182 -17.88 -5.38 3.09
C ARG A 182 -18.79 -6.58 2.79
N LEU A 183 -18.45 -7.44 1.83
CA LEU A 183 -19.24 -8.65 1.59
C LEU A 183 -19.04 -9.73 2.66
N ARG A 184 -17.86 -9.78 3.31
CA ARG A 184 -17.65 -10.65 4.48
C ARG A 184 -18.38 -10.15 5.72
N ASP A 185 -18.36 -8.85 5.95
CA ASP A 185 -19.15 -8.19 7.00
C ASP A 185 -20.64 -8.49 6.79
N LEU A 186 -21.18 -8.27 5.58
CA LEU A 186 -22.57 -8.63 5.27
C LEU A 186 -22.87 -10.11 5.54
N VAL A 187 -22.03 -11.04 5.06
CA VAL A 187 -22.18 -12.49 5.32
C VAL A 187 -22.11 -12.82 6.81
N SER A 188 -21.29 -12.12 7.59
CA SER A 188 -21.15 -12.32 9.04
C SER A 188 -22.24 -11.65 9.88
N ARG A 189 -22.90 -10.59 9.39
CA ARG A 189 -24.03 -9.93 10.06
C ARG A 189 -25.37 -10.63 9.84
N TYR A 190 -25.44 -11.49 8.82
CA TYR A 190 -26.66 -12.19 8.42
C TYR A 190 -26.51 -13.72 8.40
N ASP A 191 -25.53 -14.28 9.13
CA ASP A 191 -25.30 -15.73 9.29
C ASP A 191 -25.30 -16.54 7.97
N GLY A 192 -24.78 -15.94 6.89
CA GLY A 192 -24.75 -16.55 5.55
C GLY A 192 -26.04 -16.40 4.71
N ALA A 193 -27.08 -15.72 5.20
CA ALA A 193 -28.32 -15.43 4.47
C ALA A 193 -28.17 -14.28 3.44
N VAL A 194 -27.10 -14.33 2.64
CA VAL A 194 -26.74 -13.33 1.62
C VAL A 194 -26.88 -13.93 0.23
N TYR A 195 -27.37 -13.16 -0.73
CA TYR A 195 -27.62 -13.57 -2.11
C TYR A 195 -27.01 -12.58 -3.11
N ASP A 196 -26.55 -13.06 -4.26
CA ASP A 196 -26.04 -12.24 -5.37
C ASP A 196 -27.11 -11.82 -6.39
N GLU A 197 -26.74 -11.00 -7.38
CA GLU A 197 -27.66 -10.51 -8.42
C GLU A 197 -28.22 -11.62 -9.35
N GLN A 198 -27.61 -12.81 -9.36
CA GLN A 198 -28.14 -14.01 -10.01
C GLN A 198 -29.07 -14.84 -9.12
N GLY A 199 -29.17 -14.55 -7.82
CA GLY A 199 -29.91 -15.33 -6.83
C GLY A 199 -29.08 -16.45 -6.19
N GLY A 200 -27.76 -16.48 -6.41
CA GLY A 200 -26.85 -17.43 -5.79
C GLY A 200 -26.57 -17.05 -4.34
N ALA A 201 -26.72 -18.00 -3.42
CA ALA A 201 -26.40 -17.79 -2.00
C ALA A 201 -24.88 -17.68 -1.76
N ILE A 202 -24.49 -16.87 -0.77
CA ILE A 202 -23.11 -16.60 -0.37
C ILE A 202 -22.98 -16.93 1.13
N VAL A 203 -22.85 -18.22 1.45
CA VAL A 203 -23.04 -18.69 2.84
C VAL A 203 -21.80 -18.58 3.73
N ASP A 204 -20.64 -18.18 3.21
CA ASP A 204 -19.40 -18.08 3.99
C ASP A 204 -18.41 -17.00 3.51
N ALA A 205 -17.47 -16.65 4.38
CA ALA A 205 -16.47 -15.59 4.15
C ALA A 205 -15.43 -15.93 3.05
N LYS A 206 -15.31 -17.19 2.63
CA LYS A 206 -14.52 -17.60 1.46
C LYS A 206 -15.32 -17.39 0.17
N GLN A 207 -16.61 -17.73 0.15
CA GLN A 207 -17.52 -17.45 -0.96
C GLN A 207 -17.66 -15.95 -1.21
N ALA A 208 -17.80 -15.14 -0.16
CA ALA A 208 -17.75 -13.68 -0.26
C ALA A 208 -16.46 -13.18 -0.93
N GLY A 209 -15.31 -13.77 -0.57
CA GLY A 209 -14.04 -13.48 -1.22
C GLY A 209 -14.00 -13.94 -2.68
N ASP A 210 -14.48 -15.13 -2.99
CA ASP A 210 -14.49 -15.68 -4.35
C ASP A 210 -15.45 -14.91 -5.28
N VAL A 211 -16.60 -14.42 -4.80
CA VAL A 211 -17.49 -13.54 -5.56
C VAL A 211 -16.77 -12.24 -5.95
N VAL A 212 -16.19 -11.53 -4.99
CA VAL A 212 -15.50 -10.24 -5.29
C VAL A 212 -14.25 -10.46 -6.16
N GLN A 213 -13.49 -11.52 -5.88
CA GLN A 213 -12.19 -11.78 -6.51
C GLN A 213 -12.28 -12.61 -7.80
N ARG A 214 -13.46 -13.12 -8.20
CA ARG A 214 -13.67 -13.86 -9.47
C ARG A 214 -14.83 -13.35 -10.33
N LYS A 215 -15.90 -12.78 -9.74
CA LYS A 215 -16.98 -12.11 -10.49
C LYS A 215 -16.70 -10.61 -10.61
N TRP A 216 -16.64 -9.90 -9.49
CA TRP A 216 -16.73 -8.43 -9.50
C TRP A 216 -15.47 -7.70 -9.98
N ARG A 217 -14.27 -8.28 -9.76
CA ARG A 217 -12.96 -7.63 -9.98
C ARG A 217 -12.90 -6.82 -11.28
N ASP A 218 -13.32 -7.42 -12.37
CA ASP A 218 -13.05 -6.89 -13.70
C ASP A 218 -14.01 -5.74 -14.05
N GLY A 219 -15.18 -5.65 -13.40
CA GLY A 219 -16.09 -4.51 -13.49
C GLY A 219 -15.62 -3.25 -12.76
N LEU A 220 -14.79 -3.39 -11.71
CA LEU A 220 -14.45 -2.28 -10.79
C LEU A 220 -13.69 -1.12 -11.48
N HIS A 221 -12.78 -1.45 -12.42
CA HIS A 221 -11.86 -0.51 -13.07
C HIS A 221 -11.03 0.34 -12.06
N SER A 222 -10.58 -0.30 -10.97
CA SER A 222 -9.95 0.33 -9.80
C SER A 222 -8.73 1.22 -10.10
N ARG A 223 -8.81 2.49 -9.71
CA ARG A 223 -7.76 3.51 -9.87
C ARG A 223 -7.43 4.16 -8.53
N LYS A 224 -6.25 3.84 -7.96
CA LYS A 224 -5.63 4.55 -6.84
C LYS A 224 -4.58 5.56 -7.35
N PRO A 225 -4.36 6.71 -6.69
CA PRO A 225 -3.31 7.65 -7.07
C PRO A 225 -1.92 7.02 -6.93
N ARG A 226 -1.03 7.42 -7.83
CA ARG A 226 0.37 6.96 -7.90
C ARG A 226 1.25 8.17 -8.20
N ASP A 227 1.27 9.08 -7.23
CA ASP A 227 2.05 10.31 -7.23
C ASP A 227 3.43 10.08 -6.61
N ILE A 228 3.55 9.09 -5.72
CA ILE A 228 4.82 8.60 -5.16
C ILE A 228 4.99 7.08 -5.31
N MET A 229 6.23 6.63 -5.35
CA MET A 229 6.66 5.23 -5.33
C MET A 229 7.58 4.98 -4.15
N HIS A 230 7.40 3.86 -3.47
CA HIS A 230 8.27 3.38 -2.40
C HIS A 230 9.16 2.23 -2.92
N VAL A 231 10.46 2.47 -3.01
CA VAL A 231 11.48 1.50 -3.42
C VAL A 231 12.25 1.03 -2.19
N ILE A 232 12.59 -0.25 -2.16
CA ILE A 232 13.49 -0.85 -1.18
C ILE A 232 14.70 -1.43 -1.91
N LEU A 233 15.89 -1.03 -1.45
CA LEU A 233 17.17 -1.61 -1.81
C LEU A 233 17.66 -2.44 -0.60
N SER A 234 18.24 -3.62 -0.80
CA SER A 234 18.80 -4.40 0.31
C SER A 234 20.00 -5.23 -0.10
N ALA A 235 20.99 -5.33 0.78
CA ALA A 235 22.14 -6.21 0.64
C ALA A 235 22.02 -7.46 1.55
N ARG A 236 22.99 -8.38 1.46
CA ARG A 236 23.16 -9.52 2.38
C ARG A 236 23.60 -9.03 3.76
N ALA A 237 23.23 -9.79 4.80
CA ALA A 237 23.81 -9.66 6.14
C ALA A 237 25.34 -9.59 6.09
N GLY A 238 25.93 -8.68 6.89
CA GLY A 238 27.38 -8.42 6.90
C GLY A 238 27.92 -7.51 5.78
N THR A 239 27.10 -7.03 4.85
CA THR A 239 27.55 -6.07 3.83
C THR A 239 27.90 -4.72 4.46
N HIS A 240 29.03 -4.12 4.06
CA HIS A 240 29.52 -2.86 4.62
C HIS A 240 28.54 -1.70 4.41
N ILE A 241 28.08 -1.11 5.51
CA ILE A 241 26.93 -0.19 5.56
C ILE A 241 27.21 1.11 4.78
N GLY A 242 28.36 1.75 5.00
CA GLY A 242 28.72 2.99 4.31
C GLY A 242 28.93 2.82 2.80
N ALA A 243 29.45 1.67 2.37
CA ALA A 243 29.57 1.34 0.95
C ALA A 243 28.21 1.11 0.30
N PHE A 244 27.30 0.42 1.00
CA PHE A 244 25.94 0.22 0.50
C PHE A 244 25.13 1.53 0.45
N HIS A 245 25.39 2.45 1.39
CA HIS A 245 24.80 3.79 1.37
C HIS A 245 25.22 4.58 0.11
N SER A 246 26.53 4.62 -0.17
CA SER A 246 27.06 5.30 -1.36
C SER A 246 26.59 4.66 -2.65
N ALA A 247 26.55 3.32 -2.73
CA ALA A 247 26.00 2.60 -3.87
C ALA A 247 24.49 2.86 -4.08
N ALA A 248 23.72 3.05 -3.00
CA ALA A 248 22.32 3.42 -3.07
C ALA A 248 22.13 4.86 -3.57
N ARG A 249 22.94 5.82 -3.08
CA ARG A 249 22.95 7.21 -3.57
C ARG A 249 23.20 7.27 -5.08
N ASP A 250 24.27 6.63 -5.55
CA ASP A 250 24.64 6.63 -6.97
C ASP A 250 23.58 5.93 -7.85
N PHE A 251 22.92 4.90 -7.32
CA PHE A 251 21.81 4.23 -7.99
C PHE A 251 20.60 5.15 -8.14
N LEU A 252 20.21 5.86 -7.07
CA LEU A 252 19.08 6.80 -7.09
C LEU A 252 19.37 7.98 -8.02
N ALA A 253 20.58 8.55 -7.93
CA ALA A 253 21.02 9.65 -8.79
C ALA A 253 21.01 9.28 -10.29
N GLN A 254 21.34 8.03 -10.64
CA GLN A 254 21.33 7.58 -12.04
C GLN A 254 19.92 7.23 -12.56
N GLU A 255 19.13 6.42 -11.84
CA GLU A 255 17.81 5.96 -12.34
C GLU A 255 16.69 6.99 -12.16
N PHE A 256 16.85 7.94 -11.23
CA PHE A 256 15.87 8.98 -10.93
C PHE A 256 16.43 10.40 -11.15
N ALA A 257 17.40 10.55 -12.06
CA ALA A 257 17.91 11.84 -12.51
C ALA A 257 16.76 12.78 -12.95
N GLY A 258 16.69 13.97 -12.34
CA GLY A 258 15.63 14.96 -12.61
C GLY A 258 14.27 14.67 -11.93
N TYR A 259 14.18 13.65 -11.06
CA TYR A 259 13.03 13.42 -10.19
C TYR A 259 13.39 13.75 -8.74
N ARG A 260 12.39 14.20 -7.96
CA ARG A 260 12.55 14.40 -6.52
C ARG A 260 12.50 13.07 -5.79
N TYR A 261 13.41 12.87 -4.85
CA TYR A 261 13.42 11.68 -4.00
C TYR A 261 14.01 11.96 -2.63
N VAL A 262 13.57 11.16 -1.65
CA VAL A 262 14.12 11.13 -0.30
C VAL A 262 14.33 9.68 0.13
N PHE A 263 15.43 9.38 0.83
CA PHE A 263 15.76 8.01 1.23
C PHE A 263 16.38 7.94 2.62
N SER A 264 16.19 6.79 3.28
CA SER A 264 16.69 6.49 4.63
C SER A 264 17.37 5.13 4.62
N LEU A 265 18.51 5.02 5.31
CA LEU A 265 19.22 3.77 5.52
C LEU A 265 18.87 3.19 6.90
N HIS A 266 18.48 1.92 6.91
CA HIS A 266 18.25 1.14 8.12
C HIS A 266 19.46 0.25 8.40
N ASP A 267 20.22 0.65 9.42
CA ASP A 267 21.37 -0.06 9.98
C ASP A 267 20.89 -1.27 10.82
N PRO A 268 21.42 -2.49 10.59
CA PRO A 268 21.07 -3.69 11.35
C PRO A 268 21.16 -3.57 12.87
N LEU A 269 22.14 -2.80 13.36
CA LEU A 269 22.43 -2.66 14.79
C LEU A 269 21.83 -1.36 15.36
N LYS A 270 21.76 -0.30 14.55
CA LYS A 270 21.40 1.06 14.99
C LYS A 270 19.99 1.52 14.64
N ASP A 271 19.16 0.71 13.98
CA ASP A 271 17.72 1.05 13.82
C ASP A 271 17.11 1.25 15.23
N PRO A 272 16.53 2.43 15.54
CA PRO A 272 15.94 2.71 16.85
C PRO A 272 14.71 1.84 17.09
N LYS A 273 14.05 1.34 16.04
CA LYS A 273 12.96 0.38 16.18
C LYS A 273 13.51 -0.99 16.59
N LEU A 274 13.07 -1.48 17.75
CA LEU A 274 13.45 -2.79 18.28
C LEU A 274 13.04 -3.94 17.35
N GLU A 275 13.72 -5.08 17.49
CA GLU A 275 13.54 -6.25 16.63
C GLU A 275 12.15 -6.89 16.81
N GLU A 276 11.64 -6.96 18.04
CA GLU A 276 10.25 -7.31 18.38
C GLU A 276 9.19 -6.40 17.72
N ALA A 277 9.52 -5.13 17.48
CA ALA A 277 8.71 -4.19 16.74
C ALA A 277 9.00 -4.25 15.22
N GLY A 278 9.98 -5.05 14.81
CA GLY A 278 10.36 -5.31 13.44
C GLY A 278 11.29 -4.28 12.79
N GLY A 279 12.14 -3.61 13.58
CA GLY A 279 13.36 -2.98 13.08
C GLY A 279 14.54 -3.96 13.12
N ARG A 280 15.76 -3.43 13.32
CA ARG A 280 17.04 -4.16 13.52
C ARG A 280 17.20 -5.45 12.71
N ARG A 281 16.82 -5.41 11.43
CA ARG A 281 16.93 -6.59 10.55
C ARG A 281 18.39 -7.00 10.42
N PRO A 282 18.73 -8.29 10.30
CA PRO A 282 20.11 -8.76 10.11
C PRO A 282 20.78 -8.29 8.81
N HIS A 283 20.12 -7.50 7.97
CA HIS A 283 20.61 -6.99 6.69
C HIS A 283 20.35 -5.48 6.53
N VAL A 284 21.37 -4.77 6.01
CA VAL A 284 21.25 -3.35 5.67
C VAL A 284 20.28 -3.17 4.50
N HIS A 285 19.41 -2.17 4.62
CA HIS A 285 18.42 -1.85 3.59
C HIS A 285 18.17 -0.34 3.54
N VAL A 286 17.93 0.18 2.35
CA VAL A 286 17.55 1.57 2.09
C VAL A 286 16.09 1.60 1.65
N HIS A 287 15.30 2.44 2.28
CA HIS A 287 13.96 2.80 1.83
C HIS A 287 14.01 4.15 1.13
N ALA A 288 13.60 4.20 -0.14
CA ALA A 288 13.53 5.42 -0.93
C ALA A 288 12.09 5.74 -1.36
N ILE A 289 11.69 6.99 -1.23
CA ILE A 289 10.42 7.54 -1.72
C ILE A 289 10.77 8.41 -2.91
N VAL A 290 10.14 8.17 -4.05
CA VAL A 290 10.41 8.89 -5.30
C VAL A 290 9.11 9.50 -5.82
N ALA A 291 9.13 10.78 -6.18
CA ALA A 291 8.04 11.42 -6.89
C ALA A 291 7.87 10.75 -8.27
N MET A 292 6.68 10.24 -8.56
CA MET A 292 6.40 9.54 -9.84
C MET A 292 6.44 10.47 -11.06
N ARG A 293 6.51 11.79 -10.84
CA ARG A 293 6.60 12.82 -11.87
C ARG A 293 7.79 13.74 -11.59
N SER A 294 8.52 14.14 -12.63
CA SER A 294 9.58 15.15 -12.54
C SER A 294 9.02 16.57 -12.64
N ASP A 295 9.84 17.57 -12.33
CA ASP A 295 9.52 18.99 -12.54
C ASP A 295 9.23 19.29 -14.03
N ALA A 296 9.95 18.63 -14.95
CA ALA A 296 9.67 18.65 -16.40
C ALA A 296 8.41 17.86 -16.82
N GLY A 297 7.68 17.30 -15.86
CA GLY A 297 6.39 16.64 -16.09
C GLY A 297 6.44 15.20 -16.59
N HIS A 298 7.63 14.66 -16.89
CA HIS A 298 7.84 13.25 -17.27
C HIS A 298 7.45 12.29 -16.13
N ARG A 299 7.14 11.03 -16.45
CA ARG A 299 6.66 10.02 -15.50
C ARG A 299 7.55 8.79 -15.49
N ILE A 300 7.85 8.27 -14.29
CA ILE A 300 8.70 7.08 -14.11
C ILE A 300 8.06 5.83 -14.74
N GLU A 301 8.86 5.11 -15.54
CA GLU A 301 8.53 3.79 -16.07
C GLU A 301 8.68 2.71 -14.97
N THR A 302 7.62 1.93 -14.71
CA THR A 302 7.64 0.84 -13.71
C THR A 302 7.33 -0.52 -14.34
N THR A 303 7.96 -0.82 -15.47
CA THR A 303 7.78 -2.09 -16.22
C THR A 303 8.76 -3.18 -15.74
N ILE A 304 8.53 -4.44 -16.14
CA ILE A 304 9.44 -5.55 -15.83
C ILE A 304 10.86 -5.31 -16.41
N PRO A 305 11.04 -4.80 -17.65
CA PRO A 305 12.33 -4.32 -18.15
C PRO A 305 12.98 -3.24 -17.27
N ALA A 306 12.25 -2.20 -16.84
CA ALA A 306 12.78 -1.17 -15.94
C ALA A 306 13.31 -1.78 -14.63
N PHE A 307 12.52 -2.65 -13.98
CA PHE A 307 12.98 -3.36 -12.78
C PHE A 307 14.16 -4.32 -13.02
N ARG A 308 14.40 -4.81 -14.24
CA ARG A 308 15.64 -5.53 -14.58
C ARG A 308 16.81 -4.56 -14.71
N ARG A 309 16.66 -3.46 -15.44
CA ARG A 309 17.66 -2.38 -15.54
C ARG A 309 18.10 -1.90 -14.17
N TRP A 310 17.16 -1.59 -13.28
CA TRP A 310 17.44 -1.13 -11.91
C TRP A 310 18.32 -2.10 -11.11
N ARG A 311 18.16 -3.43 -11.29
CA ARG A 311 19.02 -4.41 -10.61
C ARG A 311 20.41 -4.52 -11.23
N VAL A 312 20.55 -4.25 -12.53
CA VAL A 312 21.87 -4.12 -13.17
C VAL A 312 22.56 -2.84 -12.69
N THR A 313 21.86 -1.71 -12.64
CA THR A 313 22.41 -0.43 -12.14
C THR A 313 22.80 -0.51 -10.65
N MET A 314 21.96 -1.12 -9.80
CA MET A 314 22.29 -1.35 -8.38
C MET A 314 23.51 -2.27 -8.23
N ALA A 315 23.64 -3.32 -9.05
CA ALA A 315 24.81 -4.20 -9.05
C ALA A 315 26.09 -3.47 -9.50
N ASP A 316 25.99 -2.63 -10.53
CA ASP A 316 27.06 -1.76 -11.02
C ASP A 316 27.59 -0.82 -9.92
N LYS A 317 26.69 -0.06 -9.27
CA LYS A 317 27.10 0.86 -8.19
C LYS A 317 27.60 0.12 -6.96
N ALA A 318 27.01 -1.03 -6.62
CA ALA A 318 27.52 -1.87 -5.54
C ALA A 318 28.97 -2.30 -5.79
N ARG A 319 29.31 -2.76 -7.01
CA ARG A 319 30.69 -3.11 -7.37
C ARG A 319 31.63 -1.92 -7.38
N ALA A 320 31.18 -0.75 -7.84
CA ALA A 320 31.97 0.49 -7.78
C ALA A 320 32.35 0.89 -6.33
N HIS A 321 31.49 0.59 -5.35
CA HIS A 321 31.75 0.74 -3.92
C HIS A 321 32.30 -0.54 -3.24
N GLY A 322 32.91 -1.45 -4.01
CA GLY A 322 33.62 -2.63 -3.48
C GLY A 322 32.73 -3.79 -3.00
N ILE A 323 31.42 -3.74 -3.23
CA ILE A 323 30.49 -4.81 -2.86
C ILE A 323 30.34 -5.76 -4.07
N ASN A 324 30.84 -6.99 -3.94
CA ASN A 324 30.66 -8.04 -4.95
C ASN A 324 29.17 -8.43 -5.06
N MET A 325 28.44 -7.77 -5.96
CA MET A 325 26.99 -7.87 -6.14
C MET A 325 26.62 -7.96 -7.62
N GLU A 326 25.60 -8.77 -7.93
CA GLU A 326 25.17 -9.05 -9.29
C GLU A 326 23.65 -9.16 -9.46
N MET A 327 23.19 -8.85 -10.68
CA MET A 327 21.81 -9.15 -11.07
C MET A 327 21.63 -10.67 -11.20
N THR A 328 20.49 -11.21 -10.76
CA THR A 328 20.16 -12.64 -10.86
C THR A 328 18.78 -12.86 -11.45
N ASP A 329 18.64 -13.87 -12.32
CA ASP A 329 17.35 -14.35 -12.83
C ASP A 329 17.14 -15.82 -12.43
N ARG A 330 15.96 -16.16 -11.90
CA ARG A 330 15.68 -17.52 -11.39
C ARG A 330 15.85 -18.63 -12.44
N ARG A 331 15.78 -18.29 -13.72
CA ARG A 331 16.01 -19.20 -14.87
C ARG A 331 17.46 -19.68 -15.00
N GLU A 332 18.40 -19.01 -14.35
CA GLU A 332 19.85 -19.30 -14.36
C GLU A 332 20.23 -20.41 -13.36
N ARG A 333 19.34 -20.66 -12.40
CA ARG A 333 19.46 -21.67 -11.33
C ARG A 333 18.31 -22.67 -11.29
N VAL A 334 17.26 -22.48 -12.11
CA VAL A 334 15.98 -23.19 -11.98
C VAL A 334 15.35 -23.02 -10.58
N SER A 335 15.45 -21.83 -9.99
CA SER A 335 14.93 -21.56 -8.64
C SER A 335 13.42 -21.28 -8.64
N ALA A 336 12.73 -21.76 -7.61
CA ALA A 336 11.34 -21.41 -7.31
C ALA A 336 11.09 -19.90 -7.28
N ALA A 337 9.88 -19.49 -7.66
CA ALA A 337 9.46 -18.10 -7.68
C ALA A 337 9.33 -17.52 -6.26
N ALA A 338 9.69 -16.26 -6.08
CA ALA A 338 9.52 -15.56 -4.80
C ALA A 338 8.03 -15.38 -4.43
N TYR A 339 7.74 -15.42 -3.13
CA TYR A 339 6.45 -15.04 -2.56
C TYR A 339 6.32 -13.51 -2.41
N THR A 340 5.10 -13.03 -2.22
CA THR A 340 4.77 -11.62 -1.97
C THR A 340 4.30 -11.38 -0.53
N LYS A 341 4.27 -10.11 -0.10
CA LYS A 341 3.81 -9.72 1.26
C LYS A 341 2.34 -10.05 1.56
N ASN A 342 1.53 -10.33 0.53
CA ASN A 342 0.13 -10.73 0.66
C ASN A 342 -0.03 -12.26 0.66
N GLN A 343 1.03 -13.00 0.30
CA GLN A 343 1.06 -14.47 0.26
C GLN A 343 1.57 -15.07 1.56
N VAL A 344 2.32 -14.34 2.37
CA VAL A 344 2.87 -14.85 3.63
C VAL A 344 2.77 -13.82 4.76
N ARG A 345 2.51 -14.29 5.98
CA ARG A 345 2.64 -13.51 7.22
C ARG A 345 3.87 -13.99 7.99
N PRO A 346 4.71 -13.10 8.56
CA PRO A 346 5.80 -13.53 9.42
C PRO A 346 5.23 -14.21 10.68
N THR A 347 5.74 -15.37 11.05
CA THR A 347 5.36 -16.08 12.29
C THR A 347 6.00 -15.40 13.50
N ASP A 348 7.29 -15.04 13.37
CA ASP A 348 8.06 -14.25 14.34
C ASP A 348 8.57 -12.95 13.70
N ARG A 349 8.79 -11.94 14.54
CA ARG A 349 9.46 -10.69 14.21
C ARG A 349 10.96 -10.71 14.52
N TYR A 350 11.43 -11.63 15.37
CA TYR A 350 12.85 -11.91 15.55
C TYR A 350 13.43 -12.56 14.28
N GLY A 351 14.50 -11.98 13.72
CA GLY A 351 15.12 -12.36 12.44
C GLY A 351 14.26 -12.16 11.17
N ARG A 352 12.93 -12.40 11.25
CA ARG A 352 11.98 -12.51 10.13
C ARG A 352 12.43 -13.49 9.05
N THR A 353 12.97 -14.62 9.48
CA THR A 353 13.28 -15.77 8.64
C THR A 353 12.01 -16.54 8.29
N GLU A 354 11.18 -16.82 9.29
CA GLU A 354 10.02 -17.71 9.15
C GLU A 354 8.71 -16.97 8.85
N HIS A 355 7.92 -17.56 7.97
CA HIS A 355 6.61 -17.06 7.57
C HIS A 355 5.63 -18.22 7.32
N GLU A 356 4.35 -17.94 7.45
CA GLU A 356 3.22 -18.83 7.18
C GLU A 356 2.44 -18.31 5.98
N GLY A 357 1.97 -19.19 5.10
CA GLY A 357 1.20 -18.85 3.92
C GLY A 357 -0.24 -18.42 4.23
N THR A 358 -0.73 -17.39 3.55
CA THR A 358 -2.14 -16.93 3.68
C THR A 358 -3.17 -17.86 3.01
N SER A 359 -2.72 -18.99 2.46
CA SER A 359 -3.49 -20.10 1.87
C SER A 359 -2.52 -21.23 1.51
N ASP A 360 -3.00 -22.47 1.30
CA ASP A 360 -2.14 -23.61 0.95
C ASP A 360 -1.32 -23.36 -0.33
N ALA A 361 -1.89 -22.64 -1.30
CA ALA A 361 -1.21 -22.28 -2.55
C ALA A 361 -0.09 -21.25 -2.33
N ALA A 362 -0.19 -20.46 -1.26
CA ALA A 362 0.83 -19.51 -0.84
C ALA A 362 1.87 -20.17 0.08
N GLN A 363 1.46 -21.08 0.97
CA GLN A 363 2.34 -21.94 1.77
C GLN A 363 3.26 -22.76 0.86
N ARG A 364 2.70 -23.51 -0.11
CA ARG A 364 3.48 -24.25 -1.11
C ARG A 364 4.48 -23.37 -1.89
N ARG A 365 4.17 -22.08 -2.13
CA ARG A 365 5.11 -21.14 -2.77
C ARG A 365 6.20 -20.67 -1.81
N TYR A 366 5.89 -20.52 -0.52
CA TYR A 366 6.87 -20.24 0.52
C TYR A 366 7.83 -21.42 0.70
N ASP A 367 7.30 -22.63 0.92
CA ASP A 367 8.09 -23.86 1.12
C ASP A 367 9.04 -24.09 -0.06
N ALA A 368 8.50 -24.07 -1.29
CA ALA A 368 9.29 -24.20 -2.51
C ALA A 368 10.37 -23.13 -2.65
N LYS A 369 10.14 -21.90 -2.17
CA LYS A 369 11.16 -20.85 -2.20
C LYS A 369 12.22 -21.04 -1.13
N CYS A 370 11.87 -21.48 0.08
CA CYS A 370 12.80 -21.70 1.18
C CYS A 370 13.69 -22.92 0.95
N SER A 371 13.12 -24.02 0.44
CA SER A 371 13.85 -25.24 0.04
C SER A 371 14.62 -25.10 -1.30
N ASP A 372 14.55 -23.93 -1.94
CA ASP A 372 15.00 -23.65 -3.31
C ASP A 372 14.62 -24.75 -4.31
N GLU A 373 13.35 -25.16 -4.33
CA GLU A 373 12.83 -26.19 -5.24
C GLU A 373 13.05 -25.87 -6.73
N TYR A 374 12.98 -26.92 -7.55
CA TYR A 374 13.26 -26.85 -8.98
C TYR A 374 12.01 -26.34 -9.72
N SER A 375 12.14 -25.24 -10.45
CA SER A 375 11.02 -24.57 -11.14
C SER A 375 11.33 -24.34 -12.63
N PHE A 376 11.22 -25.40 -13.42
CA PHE A 376 11.62 -25.42 -14.83
C PHE A 376 10.78 -24.49 -15.74
N PRO A 377 11.40 -23.88 -16.77
CA PRO A 377 10.72 -22.96 -17.66
C PRO A 377 9.74 -23.67 -18.61
N ARG A 378 8.45 -23.36 -18.49
CA ARG A 378 7.41 -23.88 -19.39
C ARG A 378 7.41 -23.20 -20.77
N THR A 379 7.77 -21.91 -20.83
CA THR A 379 7.72 -21.12 -22.08
C THR A 379 9.02 -21.17 -22.87
N GLU A 380 8.92 -21.28 -24.20
CA GLU A 380 10.07 -21.38 -25.11
C GLU A 380 11.12 -20.25 -24.96
N PRO A 381 10.75 -18.95 -24.86
CA PRO A 381 11.73 -17.89 -24.60
C PRO A 381 12.45 -18.00 -23.24
N SER A 382 11.83 -18.68 -22.28
CA SER A 382 12.46 -18.96 -20.98
C SER A 382 13.38 -20.18 -21.04
N ARG A 383 13.02 -21.22 -21.82
CA ARG A 383 13.86 -22.39 -22.09
C ARG A 383 15.17 -21.99 -22.77
N ARG A 384 15.10 -21.21 -23.85
CA ARG A 384 16.28 -20.66 -24.54
C ARG A 384 17.22 -19.87 -23.62
N TYR A 385 16.66 -19.11 -22.69
CA TYR A 385 17.44 -18.36 -21.70
C TYR A 385 18.11 -19.28 -20.65
N THR A 386 17.43 -20.35 -20.25
CA THR A 386 17.98 -21.38 -19.35
C THR A 386 19.09 -22.19 -20.02
N GLU A 387 18.96 -22.56 -21.30
CA GLU A 387 20.04 -23.19 -22.07
C GLU A 387 21.23 -22.25 -22.29
N PHE A 388 20.99 -20.96 -22.55
CA PHE A 388 22.06 -19.96 -22.59
C PHE A 388 22.81 -19.88 -21.24
N ALA A 389 22.08 -19.83 -20.12
CA ALA A 389 22.69 -19.83 -18.79
C ALA A 389 23.47 -21.12 -18.50
N LYS A 390 22.97 -22.28 -18.97
CA LYS A 390 23.68 -23.57 -18.91
C LYS A 390 25.01 -23.52 -19.68
N HIS A 391 25.04 -22.91 -20.86
CA HIS A 391 26.27 -22.76 -21.65
C HIS A 391 27.29 -21.83 -20.98
N GLU A 392 26.87 -20.74 -20.36
CA GLU A 392 27.78 -19.85 -19.61
C GLU A 392 28.33 -20.56 -18.35
N TRP A 393 27.51 -21.35 -17.62
CA TRP A 393 28.03 -22.21 -16.53
C TRP A 393 29.00 -23.28 -17.03
N ALA A 394 28.70 -23.94 -18.17
CA ALA A 394 29.59 -24.94 -18.77
C ALA A 394 30.94 -24.34 -19.21
N THR A 395 30.93 -23.10 -19.70
CA THR A 395 32.15 -22.36 -20.05
C THR A 395 33.01 -22.10 -18.80
N LEU A 396 32.41 -21.67 -17.69
CA LEU A 396 33.13 -21.45 -16.42
C LEU A 396 33.64 -22.74 -15.78
N ALA A 397 32.90 -23.84 -15.90
CA ALA A 397 33.30 -25.16 -15.40
C ALA A 397 34.40 -25.84 -16.24
N ALA A 398 34.82 -25.23 -17.36
CA ALA A 398 35.82 -25.77 -18.29
C ALA A 398 37.08 -24.89 -18.44
N GLY A 399 37.11 -23.71 -17.83
CA GLY A 399 38.17 -22.71 -18.06
C GLY A 399 38.36 -21.73 -16.91
N ASN A 400 38.34 -22.22 -15.67
CA ASN A 400 38.65 -21.43 -14.48
C ASN A 400 39.51 -22.26 -13.51
N ASP A 401 40.64 -21.70 -13.08
CA ASP A 401 41.60 -22.36 -12.19
C ASP A 401 41.12 -22.40 -10.71
N ASP A 402 40.10 -21.61 -10.35
CA ASP A 402 39.48 -21.64 -9.02
C ASP A 402 38.51 -22.82 -8.90
N ALA A 403 38.97 -23.88 -8.24
CA ALA A 403 38.19 -25.09 -7.94
C ALA A 403 36.91 -24.83 -7.09
N SER A 404 36.73 -23.65 -6.46
CA SER A 404 35.46 -23.26 -5.84
C SER A 404 34.44 -22.79 -6.89
N VAL A 405 34.86 -21.95 -7.83
CA VAL A 405 34.06 -21.48 -8.97
C VAL A 405 33.68 -22.64 -9.88
N GLU A 406 34.64 -23.53 -10.18
CA GLU A 406 34.39 -24.73 -11.00
C GLU A 406 33.31 -25.63 -10.37
N ARG A 407 33.43 -25.97 -9.09
CA ARG A 407 32.44 -26.79 -8.36
C ARG A 407 31.07 -26.12 -8.31
N PHE A 408 31.01 -24.80 -8.09
CA PHE A 408 29.76 -24.04 -8.10
C PHE A 408 29.08 -24.11 -9.47
N ALA A 409 29.83 -23.84 -10.55
CA ALA A 409 29.32 -23.92 -11.92
C ALA A 409 28.84 -25.34 -12.28
N ARG A 410 29.63 -26.38 -11.95
CA ARG A 410 29.22 -27.79 -12.12
C ARG A 410 27.93 -28.13 -11.38
N SER A 411 27.75 -27.64 -10.15
CA SER A 411 26.51 -27.86 -9.38
C SER A 411 25.27 -27.27 -10.07
N HIS A 412 25.41 -26.10 -10.72
CA HIS A 412 24.33 -25.50 -11.48
C HIS A 412 24.04 -26.22 -12.78
N ILE A 413 25.05 -26.73 -13.50
CA ILE A 413 24.84 -27.61 -14.68
C ILE A 413 24.04 -28.85 -14.28
N MET A 414 24.44 -29.56 -13.22
CA MET A 414 23.73 -30.76 -12.74
C MET A 414 22.26 -30.47 -12.37
N ARG A 415 22.00 -29.32 -11.76
CA ARG A 415 20.65 -28.87 -11.40
C ARG A 415 19.82 -28.47 -12.63
N LEU A 416 20.43 -27.82 -13.63
CA LEU A 416 19.81 -27.50 -14.92
C LEU A 416 19.44 -28.76 -15.72
N GLU A 417 20.25 -29.82 -15.63
CA GLU A 417 20.04 -31.07 -16.36
C GLU A 417 19.05 -32.05 -15.72
N SER A 418 18.64 -31.84 -14.46
CA SER A 418 17.78 -32.81 -13.76
C SER A 418 16.38 -32.98 -14.38
N ASP A 419 15.85 -31.99 -15.10
CA ASP A 419 14.59 -32.09 -15.88
C ASP A 419 14.68 -33.21 -16.94
N THR A 420 15.82 -33.31 -17.63
CA THR A 420 15.99 -34.28 -18.74
C THR A 420 16.01 -35.72 -18.26
N LYS A 421 16.30 -35.95 -16.97
CA LYS A 421 16.25 -37.25 -16.30
C LYS A 421 14.87 -37.59 -15.72
N SER A 422 13.93 -36.63 -15.72
CA SER A 422 12.56 -36.80 -15.21
C SER A 422 11.53 -37.16 -16.29
N ASN A 423 11.92 -37.19 -17.57
CA ASN A 423 11.04 -37.51 -18.69
C ASN A 423 10.81 -39.03 -18.85
N ASP A 424 10.09 -39.63 -17.89
CA ASP A 424 9.39 -40.90 -18.10
C ASP A 424 8.15 -40.65 -19.00
N PRO A 425 8.05 -41.23 -20.21
CA PRO A 425 7.10 -40.80 -21.23
C PRO A 425 5.66 -41.28 -20.97
N ARG A 426 4.95 -40.60 -20.05
CA ARG A 426 3.51 -40.82 -19.80
C ARG A 426 2.65 -39.74 -20.46
N SER A 427 1.99 -40.13 -21.56
CA SER A 427 0.84 -39.44 -22.18
C SER A 427 1.06 -37.99 -22.67
N PRO A 428 1.65 -37.79 -23.87
CA PRO A 428 1.86 -36.46 -24.46
C PRO A 428 0.57 -35.68 -24.83
N GLU A 429 -0.53 -36.40 -25.11
CA GLU A 429 -1.69 -35.84 -25.83
C GLU A 429 -2.48 -34.79 -25.03
N VAL A 430 -2.63 -34.99 -23.71
CA VAL A 430 -3.37 -34.05 -22.84
C VAL A 430 -2.59 -32.74 -22.66
N ALA A 431 -1.28 -32.83 -22.44
CA ALA A 431 -0.42 -31.66 -22.24
C ALA A 431 -0.26 -30.82 -23.52
N GLY A 432 -0.34 -31.43 -24.70
CA GLY A 432 -0.35 -30.73 -25.98
C GLY A 432 -1.58 -29.83 -26.13
N ALA A 433 -2.76 -30.35 -25.84
CA ALA A 433 -4.02 -29.60 -25.90
C ALA A 433 -4.05 -28.42 -24.90
N GLU A 434 -3.68 -28.65 -23.64
CA GLU A 434 -3.60 -27.57 -22.64
C GLU A 434 -2.55 -26.51 -22.99
N SER A 435 -1.41 -26.91 -23.56
CA SER A 435 -0.35 -25.99 -23.99
C SER A 435 -0.77 -25.10 -25.16
N LEU A 436 -1.44 -25.67 -26.17
CA LEU A 436 -1.98 -24.92 -27.31
C LEU A 436 -3.09 -23.98 -26.85
N ARG A 437 -4.04 -24.46 -26.04
CA ARG A 437 -5.09 -23.64 -25.44
C ARG A 437 -4.54 -22.49 -24.60
N SER A 438 -3.51 -22.74 -23.79
CA SER A 438 -2.85 -21.70 -22.99
C SER A 438 -2.14 -20.64 -23.85
N GLN A 439 -1.55 -21.04 -24.98
CA GLN A 439 -0.97 -20.11 -25.96
C GLN A 439 -2.06 -19.32 -26.69
N PHE A 440 -3.14 -19.97 -27.14
CA PHE A 440 -4.30 -19.33 -27.77
C PHE A 440 -4.92 -18.26 -26.87
N ILE A 441 -5.23 -18.61 -25.61
CA ILE A 441 -5.71 -17.65 -24.59
C ILE A 441 -4.69 -16.52 -24.34
N THR A 442 -3.38 -16.80 -24.39
CA THR A 442 -2.34 -15.75 -24.28
C THR A 442 -2.36 -14.78 -25.46
N HIS A 443 -2.61 -15.26 -26.68
CA HIS A 443 -2.75 -14.40 -27.86
C HIS A 443 -4.08 -13.63 -27.86
N LEU A 444 -5.19 -14.23 -27.41
CA LEU A 444 -6.46 -13.51 -27.21
C LEU A 444 -6.32 -12.39 -26.16
N VAL A 445 -5.67 -12.66 -25.03
CA VAL A 445 -5.36 -11.64 -24.00
C VAL A 445 -4.33 -10.59 -24.49
N SER A 446 -3.61 -10.87 -25.57
CA SER A 446 -2.76 -9.88 -26.25
C SER A 446 -3.55 -9.05 -27.26
N LEU A 447 -4.48 -9.65 -27.99
CA LEU A 447 -5.43 -8.98 -28.89
C LEU A 447 -6.34 -8.02 -28.11
N GLU A 448 -6.92 -8.49 -27.00
CA GLU A 448 -7.65 -7.68 -26.03
C GLU A 448 -6.83 -6.44 -25.62
N LYS A 449 -5.54 -6.58 -25.31
CA LYS A 449 -4.68 -5.45 -24.89
C LYS A 449 -4.27 -4.50 -26.03
N ILE A 450 -4.57 -4.84 -27.28
CA ILE A 450 -4.41 -3.96 -28.44
C ILE A 450 -5.73 -3.25 -28.73
N VAL A 451 -6.84 -3.99 -28.72
CA VAL A 451 -8.22 -3.52 -28.94
C VAL A 451 -8.69 -2.63 -27.77
N SER A 452 -8.74 -3.18 -26.56
CA SER A 452 -9.23 -2.58 -25.31
C SER A 452 -8.23 -1.62 -24.65
N ARG A 453 -7.42 -0.91 -25.45
CA ARG A 453 -6.73 0.28 -24.93
C ARG A 453 -7.72 1.41 -24.77
N ASP A 454 -8.13 1.64 -23.51
CA ASP A 454 -8.80 2.85 -23.01
C ASP A 454 -7.90 4.11 -23.10
N GLU A 455 -7.30 4.37 -24.26
CA GLU A 455 -6.89 5.74 -24.63
C GLU A 455 -8.12 6.40 -25.27
N PRO A 456 -8.70 7.46 -24.65
CA PRO A 456 -9.95 8.05 -25.11
C PRO A 456 -9.76 8.63 -26.52
N MET A 457 -10.35 7.96 -27.53
CA MET A 457 -10.30 8.25 -28.97
C MET A 457 -9.15 9.17 -29.41
N ARG A 458 -7.92 8.72 -29.17
CA ARG A 458 -6.74 9.50 -29.53
C ARG A 458 -6.65 9.57 -31.05
N GLN A 459 -6.74 10.78 -31.59
CA GLN A 459 -6.54 11.06 -33.01
C GLN A 459 -5.20 10.48 -33.45
N MET A 460 -5.25 9.41 -34.24
CA MET A 460 -4.08 8.69 -34.73
C MET A 460 -3.85 9.09 -36.19
N SER A 461 -2.61 9.42 -36.52
CA SER A 461 -2.22 9.64 -37.92
C SER A 461 -2.39 8.36 -38.74
N ARG A 462 -2.49 8.47 -40.07
CA ARG A 462 -2.63 7.29 -40.96
C ARG A 462 -1.55 6.23 -40.71
N SER A 463 -0.31 6.66 -40.50
CA SER A 463 0.82 5.78 -40.17
C SER A 463 0.73 5.11 -38.80
N GLU A 464 0.07 5.74 -37.82
CA GLU A 464 -0.23 5.12 -36.53
C GLU A 464 -1.43 4.15 -36.62
N PHE A 465 -2.44 4.47 -37.45
CA PHE A 465 -3.53 3.55 -37.77
C PHE A 465 -3.03 2.30 -38.49
N GLU A 466 -2.22 2.45 -39.55
CA GLU A 466 -1.60 1.33 -40.28
C GLU A 466 -0.73 0.45 -39.37
N ALA A 467 0.01 1.07 -38.44
CA ALA A 467 0.74 0.34 -37.42
C ALA A 467 -0.19 -0.40 -36.45
N TYR A 468 -1.32 0.21 -36.04
CA TYR A 468 -2.31 -0.41 -35.17
C TYR A 468 -3.04 -1.59 -35.84
N GLU A 469 -3.56 -1.41 -37.06
CA GLU A 469 -4.19 -2.46 -37.88
C GLU A 469 -3.25 -3.65 -38.06
N LYS A 470 -1.99 -3.38 -38.42
CA LYS A 470 -0.96 -4.42 -38.54
C LYS A 470 -0.69 -5.17 -37.23
N HIS A 471 -0.77 -4.52 -36.07
CA HIS A 471 -0.65 -5.22 -34.78
C HIS A 471 -1.89 -6.07 -34.45
N VAL A 472 -3.10 -5.62 -34.78
CA VAL A 472 -4.34 -6.40 -34.60
C VAL A 472 -4.31 -7.67 -35.46
N GLU A 473 -4.06 -7.55 -36.77
CA GLU A 473 -3.97 -8.70 -37.67
C GLU A 473 -2.81 -9.63 -37.31
N THR A 474 -1.67 -9.10 -36.85
CA THR A 474 -0.57 -9.93 -36.34
C THR A 474 -0.99 -10.72 -35.09
N ALA A 475 -1.80 -10.16 -34.20
CA ALA A 475 -2.29 -10.86 -33.01
C ALA A 475 -3.35 -11.92 -33.38
N LEU A 476 -4.28 -11.61 -34.29
CA LEU A 476 -5.27 -12.56 -34.83
C LEU A 476 -4.58 -13.76 -35.50
N PHE A 477 -3.63 -13.50 -36.41
CA PHE A 477 -2.86 -14.55 -37.10
C PHE A 477 -2.03 -15.42 -36.14
N GLN A 478 -1.49 -14.85 -35.06
CA GLN A 478 -0.79 -15.63 -34.04
C GLN A 478 -1.74 -16.50 -33.23
N ALA A 479 -2.95 -16.01 -32.90
CA ALA A 479 -3.95 -16.81 -32.20
C ALA A 479 -4.46 -17.97 -33.06
N GLU A 480 -4.83 -17.71 -34.33
CA GLU A 480 -5.31 -18.73 -35.26
C GLU A 480 -4.34 -19.90 -35.39
N ARG A 481 -3.03 -19.61 -35.48
CA ARG A 481 -1.97 -20.61 -35.64
C ARG A 481 -1.78 -21.59 -34.47
N VAL A 482 -2.37 -21.32 -33.30
CA VAL A 482 -2.29 -22.19 -32.11
C VAL A 482 -3.66 -22.54 -31.53
N MET A 483 -4.74 -22.15 -32.22
CA MET A 483 -6.12 -22.35 -31.80
C MET A 483 -6.53 -23.83 -31.82
N PRO A 484 -7.09 -24.38 -30.73
CA PRO A 484 -7.73 -25.69 -30.74
C PRO A 484 -8.99 -25.69 -31.61
N ALA A 485 -9.21 -26.74 -32.42
CA ALA A 485 -10.33 -26.82 -33.36
C ALA A 485 -11.73 -26.63 -32.74
N ALA A 486 -11.90 -26.96 -31.45
CA ALA A 486 -13.15 -26.75 -30.72
C ALA A 486 -13.44 -25.28 -30.38
N GLU A 487 -12.43 -24.40 -30.41
CA GLU A 487 -12.55 -22.98 -30.11
C GLU A 487 -12.65 -22.11 -31.38
N ARG A 488 -12.78 -22.75 -32.57
CA ARG A 488 -12.77 -22.03 -33.85
C ARG A 488 -13.95 -21.08 -34.03
N ALA A 489 -15.19 -21.49 -33.73
CA ALA A 489 -16.35 -20.61 -33.85
C ALA A 489 -16.17 -19.33 -33.00
N THR A 490 -15.78 -19.49 -31.74
CA THR A 490 -15.48 -18.38 -30.82
C THR A 490 -14.29 -17.53 -31.28
N PHE A 491 -13.29 -18.12 -31.94
CA PHE A 491 -12.21 -17.36 -32.56
C PHE A 491 -12.71 -16.52 -33.74
N ASP A 492 -13.51 -17.10 -34.63
CA ASP A 492 -14.01 -16.43 -35.82
C ASP A 492 -14.96 -15.26 -35.41
N ASP A 493 -15.77 -15.42 -34.35
CA ASP A 493 -16.56 -14.35 -33.71
C ASP A 493 -15.66 -13.20 -33.18
N ILE A 494 -14.63 -13.52 -32.39
CA ILE A 494 -13.67 -12.54 -31.85
C ILE A 494 -12.90 -11.84 -32.97
N ALA A 495 -12.57 -12.56 -34.04
CA ALA A 495 -11.89 -12.01 -35.21
C ALA A 495 -12.79 -11.05 -36.00
N SER A 496 -14.11 -11.31 -36.10
CA SER A 496 -15.07 -10.35 -36.68
C SER A 496 -15.13 -9.08 -35.83
N ALA A 497 -15.38 -9.20 -34.53
CA ALA A 497 -15.49 -8.05 -33.62
C ALA A 497 -14.20 -7.20 -33.57
N ALA A 498 -13.03 -7.84 -33.60
CA ALA A 498 -11.75 -7.14 -33.67
C ALA A 498 -11.57 -6.36 -34.98
N ARG A 499 -12.01 -6.93 -36.12
CA ARG A 499 -11.94 -6.30 -37.45
C ARG A 499 -12.98 -5.20 -37.63
N GLU A 500 -14.19 -5.37 -37.11
CA GLU A 500 -15.21 -4.32 -37.04
C GLU A 500 -14.70 -3.11 -36.24
N HIS A 501 -14.09 -3.34 -35.08
CA HIS A 501 -13.47 -2.27 -34.28
C HIS A 501 -12.25 -1.60 -34.97
N VAL A 502 -11.49 -2.33 -35.80
CA VAL A 502 -10.47 -1.73 -36.68
C VAL A 502 -11.12 -0.87 -37.78
N ASN A 503 -12.21 -1.32 -38.40
CA ASN A 503 -12.91 -0.58 -39.44
C ASN A 503 -13.59 0.69 -38.91
N VAL A 504 -14.23 0.64 -37.74
CA VAL A 504 -14.76 1.84 -37.06
C VAL A 504 -13.64 2.85 -36.78
N ARG A 505 -12.44 2.40 -36.37
CA ARG A 505 -11.28 3.28 -36.22
C ARG A 505 -10.73 3.80 -37.55
N ARG A 506 -10.87 3.04 -38.66
CA ARG A 506 -10.51 3.47 -40.03
C ARG A 506 -11.40 4.62 -40.47
N GLU A 507 -12.72 4.44 -40.37
CA GLU A 507 -13.73 5.45 -40.71
C GLU A 507 -13.55 6.72 -39.88
N LEU A 508 -13.32 6.60 -38.57
CA LEU A 508 -13.07 7.75 -37.69
C LEU A 508 -11.76 8.50 -38.02
N MET A 509 -10.74 7.80 -38.53
CA MET A 509 -9.47 8.40 -38.99
C MET A 509 -9.65 9.08 -40.35
N GLU A 510 -10.33 8.44 -41.30
CA GLU A 510 -10.62 8.99 -42.63
C GLU A 510 -11.58 10.20 -42.57
N LEU A 511 -12.52 10.23 -41.61
CA LEU A 511 -13.35 11.40 -41.32
C LEU A 511 -12.53 12.59 -40.77
N HIS A 512 -11.50 12.34 -39.96
CA HIS A 512 -10.58 13.40 -39.50
C HIS A 512 -9.66 13.91 -40.62
N GLU A 513 -9.15 13.02 -41.49
CA GLU A 513 -8.41 13.46 -42.68
C GLU A 513 -9.28 14.34 -43.61
N GLN A 514 -10.58 14.06 -43.69
CA GLN A 514 -11.54 14.84 -44.48
C GLN A 514 -11.97 16.16 -43.80
N SER A 515 -12.00 16.23 -42.46
CA SER A 515 -12.35 17.47 -41.74
C SER A 515 -11.23 18.51 -41.76
N GLY A 516 -9.97 18.08 -41.93
CA GLY A 516 -8.81 18.96 -42.04
C GLY A 516 -8.35 19.60 -40.73
N GLU A 517 -8.93 19.22 -39.60
CA GLU A 517 -8.57 19.77 -38.28
C GLU A 517 -7.22 19.21 -37.79
N ARG A 518 -6.34 20.12 -37.36
CA ARG A 518 -5.07 19.73 -36.71
C ARG A 518 -5.31 19.31 -35.27
N PRO A 519 -4.51 18.38 -34.70
CA PRO A 519 -4.79 17.80 -33.40
C PRO A 519 -4.70 18.82 -32.26
N VAL A 520 -5.86 19.23 -31.77
CA VAL A 520 -6.03 19.95 -30.50
C VAL A 520 -6.01 18.90 -29.39
N GLY A 521 -5.14 19.10 -28.39
CA GLY A 521 -4.97 18.16 -27.28
C GLY A 521 -6.05 18.30 -26.22
N ASP A 522 -7.25 17.78 -26.47
CA ASP A 522 -8.33 17.72 -25.48
C ASP A 522 -8.07 16.59 -24.45
N GLY A 523 -8.48 16.68 -23.18
CA GLY A 523 -9.41 17.65 -22.59
C GLY A 523 -10.75 16.96 -22.33
N LEU A 524 -10.97 16.50 -21.10
CA LEU A 524 -12.22 15.88 -20.70
C LEU A 524 -12.66 16.37 -19.32
N LYS A 525 -13.58 17.34 -19.37
CA LYS A 525 -14.57 17.75 -18.37
C LYS A 525 -14.01 18.44 -17.12
N GLU A 526 -14.10 19.78 -17.16
CA GLU A 526 -13.76 20.67 -16.04
C GLU A 526 -14.81 20.66 -14.93
N GLY A 527 -16.11 20.46 -15.24
CA GLY A 527 -17.22 20.67 -14.29
C GLY A 527 -17.27 19.87 -12.97
N GLU A 528 -16.46 18.82 -12.76
CA GLU A 528 -16.26 18.19 -11.42
C GLU A 528 -14.95 18.62 -10.72
N ARG A 529 -13.99 19.18 -11.47
CA ARG A 529 -12.86 19.93 -10.91
C ARG A 529 -13.30 21.32 -10.48
N ASP A 530 -14.17 21.95 -11.26
CA ASP A 530 -14.76 23.24 -10.93
C ASP A 530 -15.58 23.17 -9.65
N ASP A 531 -16.38 22.14 -9.39
CA ASP A 531 -17.16 22.07 -8.13
C ASP A 531 -16.27 21.99 -6.88
N ALA A 532 -15.16 21.24 -6.91
CA ALA A 532 -14.24 21.13 -5.79
C ALA A 532 -13.32 22.37 -5.67
N ASN A 533 -12.77 22.86 -6.79
CA ASN A 533 -11.92 24.04 -6.80
C ASN A 533 -12.72 25.32 -6.53
N ALA A 534 -13.94 25.47 -7.06
CA ALA A 534 -14.79 26.63 -6.81
C ALA A 534 -15.27 26.68 -5.37
N ARG A 535 -15.57 25.56 -4.70
CA ARG A 535 -15.86 25.59 -3.24
C ARG A 535 -14.63 26.02 -2.44
N TRP A 536 -13.43 25.59 -2.85
CA TRP A 536 -12.18 26.07 -2.26
C TRP A 536 -11.98 27.56 -2.52
N ASP A 537 -12.05 28.01 -3.77
CA ASP A 537 -11.84 29.40 -4.19
C ASP A 537 -12.95 30.34 -3.68
N GLU A 538 -14.18 29.85 -3.49
CA GLU A 538 -15.31 30.53 -2.82
C GLU A 538 -15.06 30.66 -1.32
N ALA A 539 -14.61 29.59 -0.63
CA ALA A 539 -14.19 29.71 0.76
C ALA A 539 -13.01 30.69 0.90
N VAL A 540 -12.05 30.65 -0.03
CA VAL A 540 -10.89 31.57 -0.08
C VAL A 540 -11.33 33.00 -0.36
N ALA A 541 -12.37 33.23 -1.17
CA ALA A 541 -12.95 34.54 -1.43
C ALA A 541 -13.78 35.07 -0.24
N ARG A 542 -14.53 34.21 0.46
CA ARG A 542 -15.36 34.57 1.62
C ARG A 542 -14.57 34.78 2.91
N HIS A 543 -13.50 33.99 3.12
CA HIS A 543 -12.79 33.91 4.41
C HIS A 543 -11.30 34.28 4.32
N GLY A 544 -10.73 34.36 3.11
CA GLY A 544 -9.30 34.62 2.87
C GLY A 544 -8.45 33.35 2.87
N ARG A 545 -7.50 33.25 1.93
CA ARG A 545 -6.67 32.05 1.67
C ARG A 545 -6.11 31.41 2.95
N ARG A 546 -5.44 32.20 3.78
CA ARG A 546 -4.79 31.73 5.01
C ARG A 546 -5.79 31.10 5.99
N THR A 547 -6.95 31.74 6.19
CA THR A 547 -8.03 31.26 7.06
C THR A 547 -8.54 29.88 6.63
N VAL A 548 -8.66 29.67 5.32
CA VAL A 548 -9.09 28.39 4.72
C VAL A 548 -8.01 27.32 4.84
N GLU A 549 -6.75 27.67 4.55
CA GLU A 549 -5.62 26.75 4.65
C GLU A 549 -5.40 26.27 6.10
N GLU A 550 -5.45 27.18 7.08
CA GLU A 550 -5.34 26.85 8.51
C GLU A 550 -6.56 26.03 9.01
N ALA A 551 -7.78 26.35 8.58
CA ALA A 551 -8.98 25.58 8.95
C ALA A 551 -8.97 24.16 8.36
N ASN A 552 -8.63 24.04 7.07
CA ASN A 552 -8.61 22.78 6.36
C ASN A 552 -7.49 21.84 6.86
N GLU A 553 -6.36 22.37 7.32
CA GLU A 553 -5.33 21.55 7.97
C GLU A 553 -5.89 20.82 9.21
N VAL A 554 -6.51 21.57 10.13
CA VAL A 554 -7.03 20.99 11.38
C VAL A 554 -8.20 20.05 11.11
N MET A 555 -9.14 20.43 10.24
CA MET A 555 -10.31 19.58 9.95
C MET A 555 -9.93 18.28 9.24
N LEU A 556 -8.85 18.24 8.46
CA LEU A 556 -8.35 16.98 7.86
C LEU A 556 -7.86 15.98 8.92
N GLU A 557 -7.21 16.44 9.99
CA GLU A 557 -6.75 15.55 11.07
C GLU A 557 -7.90 15.18 12.03
N VAL A 558 -8.88 16.07 12.26
CA VAL A 558 -10.14 15.75 12.95
C VAL A 558 -10.89 14.61 12.25
N GLU A 559 -11.12 14.73 10.95
CA GLU A 559 -11.80 13.69 10.16
C GLU A 559 -10.95 12.42 10.06
N HIS A 560 -9.62 12.53 10.00
CA HIS A 560 -8.74 11.36 10.05
C HIS A 560 -8.88 10.57 11.36
N PHE A 561 -8.96 11.25 12.52
CA PHE A 561 -9.15 10.54 13.79
C PHE A 561 -10.60 10.05 13.99
N ARG A 562 -11.62 10.73 13.46
CA ARG A 562 -13.00 10.20 13.38
C ARG A 562 -13.04 8.89 12.57
N GLU A 563 -12.54 8.90 11.33
CA GLU A 563 -12.44 7.69 10.47
C GLU A 563 -11.62 6.58 11.16
N ALA A 564 -10.50 6.92 11.81
CA ALA A 564 -9.70 5.93 12.52
C ALA A 564 -10.40 5.30 13.74
N ILE A 565 -11.26 6.05 14.44
CA ILE A 565 -12.08 5.52 15.55
C ILE A 565 -13.18 4.62 14.99
N GLU A 566 -13.91 5.05 13.96
CA GLU A 566 -14.92 4.21 13.29
C GLU A 566 -14.32 2.89 12.77
N LEU A 567 -13.15 2.93 12.13
CA LEU A 567 -12.44 1.72 11.67
C LEU A 567 -11.93 0.84 12.83
N ALA A 568 -11.64 1.41 14.00
CA ALA A 568 -11.29 0.63 15.19
C ALA A 568 -12.53 0.06 15.90
N ASP A 569 -13.68 0.74 15.83
CA ASP A 569 -14.97 0.26 16.34
C ASP A 569 -15.56 -0.84 15.46
N ALA A 570 -15.42 -0.74 14.14
CA ALA A 570 -15.68 -1.81 13.18
C ALA A 570 -14.62 -2.95 13.21
N ALA A 571 -13.61 -2.86 14.08
CA ALA A 571 -12.48 -3.79 14.21
C ALA A 571 -11.65 -4.03 12.92
N GLU A 572 -11.76 -3.14 11.93
CA GLU A 572 -11.01 -3.17 10.69
C GLU A 572 -9.53 -2.82 10.89
N ILE A 573 -9.22 -2.03 11.93
CA ILE A 573 -7.85 -1.79 12.40
C ILE A 573 -7.69 -2.20 13.88
N ASN A 574 -6.62 -2.94 14.16
CA ASN A 574 -6.19 -3.19 15.54
C ASN A 574 -5.37 -1.99 16.04
N ALA A 575 -6.07 -0.96 16.53
CA ALA A 575 -5.52 0.28 17.04
C ALA A 575 -6.02 0.57 18.46
N ASN A 576 -5.22 1.31 19.25
CA ASN A 576 -5.63 1.69 20.60
C ASN A 576 -6.66 2.82 20.56
N LYS A 577 -7.94 2.47 20.72
CA LYS A 577 -9.08 3.42 20.75
C LYS A 577 -8.88 4.56 21.74
N VAL A 578 -8.28 4.30 22.91
CA VAL A 578 -8.01 5.34 23.92
C VAL A 578 -7.00 6.37 23.41
N SER A 579 -5.99 5.93 22.64
CA SER A 579 -5.03 6.85 22.00
C SER A 579 -5.65 7.60 20.82
N LEU A 580 -6.52 6.96 20.03
CA LEU A 580 -7.21 7.63 18.93
C LEU A 580 -8.18 8.70 19.45
N GLN A 581 -8.98 8.39 20.48
CA GLN A 581 -9.87 9.36 21.12
C GLN A 581 -9.10 10.51 21.77
N ALA A 582 -7.94 10.24 22.39
CA ALA A 582 -7.09 11.30 22.94
C ALA A 582 -6.56 12.25 21.85
N ASN A 583 -6.19 11.72 20.68
CA ASN A 583 -5.75 12.53 19.55
C ASN A 583 -6.92 13.31 18.90
N LEU A 584 -8.10 12.69 18.73
CA LEU A 584 -9.29 13.39 18.26
C LEU A 584 -9.62 14.57 19.20
N ASN A 585 -9.63 14.32 20.52
CA ASN A 585 -9.91 15.38 21.50
C ASN A 585 -8.87 16.53 21.45
N LEU A 586 -7.62 16.24 21.06
CA LEU A 586 -6.57 17.25 20.89
C LEU A 586 -6.81 18.12 19.65
N GLU A 587 -7.05 17.53 18.47
CA GLU A 587 -7.31 18.30 17.24
C GLU A 587 -8.68 19.00 17.30
N MET A 588 -9.68 18.43 17.97
CA MET A 588 -10.94 19.11 18.27
C MET A 588 -10.73 20.34 19.17
N ALA A 589 -9.87 20.26 20.18
CA ALA A 589 -9.52 21.43 21.00
C ALA A 589 -8.77 22.49 20.17
N ARG A 590 -7.84 22.08 19.30
CA ARG A 590 -7.14 22.97 18.35
C ARG A 590 -8.11 23.66 17.39
N ALA A 591 -9.12 22.94 16.88
CA ALA A 591 -10.18 23.50 16.05
C ALA A 591 -11.05 24.49 16.84
N GLY A 592 -11.42 24.13 18.07
CA GLY A 592 -12.14 24.99 19.00
C GLY A 592 -11.42 26.31 19.28
N GLU A 593 -10.11 26.27 19.54
CA GLU A 593 -9.27 27.46 19.70
C GLU A 593 -9.19 28.30 18.42
N LEU A 594 -9.02 27.67 17.25
CA LEU A 594 -8.96 28.36 15.96
C LEU A 594 -10.27 29.13 15.67
N GLY A 595 -11.42 28.51 15.96
CA GLY A 595 -12.72 29.18 15.91
C GLY A 595 -12.84 30.30 16.96
N ALA A 596 -12.47 30.04 18.21
CA ALA A 596 -12.50 30.99 19.33
C ALA A 596 -11.55 32.20 19.17
N VAL A 597 -10.50 32.09 18.37
CA VAL A 597 -9.60 33.19 17.96
C VAL A 597 -10.19 34.01 16.81
N GLY A 598 -11.08 33.42 16.00
CA GLY A 598 -11.87 34.14 14.99
C GLY A 598 -11.89 33.54 13.59
N ASN A 599 -11.43 32.30 13.39
CA ASN A 599 -11.49 31.66 12.08
C ASN A 599 -12.95 31.45 11.64
N SER A 600 -13.36 32.15 10.59
CA SER A 600 -14.75 32.19 10.12
C SER A 600 -15.20 30.89 9.45
N LEU A 601 -14.30 30.16 8.78
CA LEU A 601 -14.65 28.87 8.16
C LEU A 601 -14.87 27.79 9.22
N ILE A 602 -14.07 27.76 10.29
CA ILE A 602 -14.30 26.87 11.44
C ILE A 602 -15.66 27.15 12.10
N ARG A 603 -16.07 28.43 12.20
CA ARG A 603 -17.41 28.78 12.72
C ARG A 603 -18.55 28.37 11.79
N GLU A 604 -18.37 28.51 10.47
CA GLU A 604 -19.33 28.02 9.46
C GLU A 604 -19.49 26.49 9.53
N ILE A 605 -18.40 25.73 9.66
CA ILE A 605 -18.46 24.27 9.82
C ILE A 605 -19.18 23.90 11.13
N ALA A 606 -18.96 24.65 12.21
CA ALA A 606 -19.65 24.46 13.49
C ALA A 606 -21.16 24.78 13.46
N GLU A 607 -21.72 25.31 12.36
CA GLU A 607 -23.18 25.38 12.16
C GLU A 607 -23.79 23.98 11.90
N MET A 608 -23.00 23.06 11.33
CA MET A 608 -23.41 21.67 11.05
C MET A 608 -22.71 20.63 11.94
N ASP A 609 -21.50 20.90 12.43
CA ASP A 609 -20.75 20.05 13.36
C ASP A 609 -21.03 20.43 14.82
N HIS A 610 -21.65 19.51 15.57
CA HIS A 610 -22.02 19.74 16.97
C HIS A 610 -20.83 19.67 17.94
N ASP A 611 -19.90 18.73 17.72
CA ASP A 611 -18.72 18.57 18.57
C ASP A 611 -17.81 19.79 18.44
N LEU A 612 -17.67 20.31 17.21
CA LEU A 612 -16.86 21.49 16.92
C LEU A 612 -17.44 22.74 17.58
N ARG A 613 -18.77 22.88 17.61
CA ARG A 613 -19.44 23.96 18.36
C ARG A 613 -19.14 23.89 19.85
N ILE A 614 -19.24 22.69 20.45
CA ILE A 614 -18.90 22.45 21.86
C ILE A 614 -17.43 22.80 22.13
N ALA A 615 -16.51 22.47 21.21
CA ALA A 615 -15.10 22.80 21.33
C ALA A 615 -14.83 24.31 21.26
N ILE A 616 -15.50 25.05 20.35
CA ILE A 616 -15.41 26.52 20.28
C ILE A 616 -15.94 27.14 21.58
N GLU A 617 -17.13 26.74 22.05
CA GLU A 617 -17.69 27.23 23.31
C GLU A 617 -16.79 26.92 24.52
N ALA A 618 -16.10 25.77 24.53
CA ALA A 618 -15.15 25.41 25.57
C ALA A 618 -13.89 26.30 25.54
N ALA A 619 -13.35 26.57 24.35
CA ALA A 619 -12.21 27.44 24.14
C ALA A 619 -12.54 28.91 24.47
N GLU A 620 -13.69 29.43 24.06
CA GLU A 620 -14.16 30.78 24.41
C GLU A 620 -14.29 30.94 25.93
N ARG A 621 -14.98 30.02 26.62
CA ARG A 621 -15.05 30.01 28.09
C ARG A 621 -13.69 29.82 28.77
N SER A 622 -12.71 29.22 28.10
CA SER A 622 -11.33 29.13 28.60
C SER A 622 -10.64 30.49 28.53
N ARG A 623 -10.73 31.17 27.38
CA ARG A 623 -10.19 32.52 27.15
C ARG A 623 -10.82 33.54 28.11
N GLU A 624 -12.14 33.52 28.31
CA GLU A 624 -12.83 34.39 29.28
C GLU A 624 -12.31 34.21 30.71
N ARG A 625 -12.10 32.96 31.15
CA ARG A 625 -11.53 32.67 32.48
C ARG A 625 -10.07 33.10 32.59
N GLY A 626 -9.28 32.97 31.52
CA GLY A 626 -7.92 33.50 31.44
C GLY A 626 -7.88 35.03 31.58
N ILE A 627 -8.71 35.74 30.81
CA ILE A 627 -8.85 37.21 30.88
C ILE A 627 -9.31 37.67 32.27
N LYS A 628 -10.24 36.92 32.89
CA LYS A 628 -10.71 37.22 34.24
C LYS A 628 -9.61 37.02 35.29
N MET A 629 -8.88 35.91 35.25
CA MET A 629 -7.74 35.66 36.15
C MET A 629 -6.59 36.64 35.97
N THR A 630 -6.34 37.18 34.77
CA THR A 630 -5.37 38.27 34.62
C THR A 630 -5.87 39.56 35.25
N SER A 631 -7.14 39.93 35.04
CA SER A 631 -7.73 41.12 35.70
C SER A 631 -7.78 41.02 37.24
N GLU A 632 -8.02 39.83 37.78
CA GLU A 632 -8.04 39.58 39.23
C GLU A 632 -6.62 39.58 39.84
N ARG A 633 -5.58 39.22 39.06
CA ARG A 633 -4.17 39.32 39.46
C ARG A 633 -3.63 40.76 39.42
N GLU A 634 -4.07 41.58 38.48
CA GLU A 634 -3.72 43.01 38.43
C GLU A 634 -4.44 43.83 39.52
N GLY A 635 -5.57 43.33 40.05
CA GLY A 635 -6.37 44.03 41.06
C GLY A 635 -5.81 44.10 42.49
N THR A 636 -4.66 43.48 42.80
CA THR A 636 -4.23 43.28 44.21
C THR A 636 -2.77 43.69 44.51
N PHE A 637 -2.35 44.89 44.10
CA PHE A 637 -1.20 45.56 44.71
C PHE A 637 -1.40 47.09 44.80
N VAL A 638 -1.62 47.59 46.03
CA VAL A 638 -1.63 49.02 46.35
C VAL A 638 -0.70 49.30 47.53
N ILE A 639 0.49 49.82 47.24
CA ILE A 639 1.25 50.68 48.16
C ILE A 639 1.73 51.91 47.37
N GLN A 640 1.67 53.07 48.00
CA GLN A 640 1.81 54.39 47.40
C GLN A 640 3.23 54.71 46.89
N ALA A 641 3.31 55.60 45.90
CA ALA A 641 4.56 56.17 45.43
C ALA A 641 5.07 57.31 46.33
N VAL A 642 6.40 57.47 46.42
CA VAL A 642 7.09 58.71 46.79
C VAL A 642 8.26 58.90 45.81
N PRO A 643 8.38 60.06 45.11
CA PRO A 643 9.43 60.27 44.10
C PRO A 643 10.59 61.15 44.59
N ALA A 644 11.79 60.99 44.01
CA ALA A 644 12.68 62.06 43.50
C ALA A 644 14.14 61.57 43.30
N ALA A 645 14.88 62.31 42.44
CA ALA A 645 16.35 62.36 42.29
C ALA A 645 17.08 61.04 41.89
N GLU A 646 17.78 60.92 40.76
CA GLU A 646 18.85 61.72 40.11
C GLU A 646 20.26 61.13 40.35
N LYS A 647 21.06 61.07 39.26
CA LYS A 647 22.54 60.96 39.22
C LYS A 647 23.18 59.64 39.66
N GLU A 648 24.36 59.26 39.18
CA GLU A 648 25.04 59.53 37.89
C GLU A 648 26.06 58.39 37.62
N ARG A 649 26.60 58.33 36.40
CA ARG A 649 27.89 57.75 35.93
C ARG A 649 28.68 56.80 36.87
N GLY A 650 29.16 55.69 36.30
CA GLY A 650 30.26 54.92 36.89
C GLY A 650 30.71 53.71 36.06
N ASP A 651 31.52 53.93 35.03
CA ASP A 651 32.28 52.85 34.38
C ASP A 651 33.39 52.35 35.32
N GLN A 652 33.68 51.04 35.32
CA GLN A 652 34.99 50.49 34.90
C GLN A 652 35.09 48.96 35.00
N ASP A 653 35.62 48.39 33.91
CA ASP A 653 36.65 47.33 33.77
C ASP A 653 37.16 46.56 35.02
N GLY A 654 37.62 45.30 34.83
CA GLY A 654 38.27 44.54 35.94
C GLY A 654 39.10 43.28 35.59
N GLU A 655 38.58 42.38 34.74
CA GLU A 655 39.31 41.20 34.20
C GLU A 655 39.87 40.16 35.26
N PRO A 656 40.76 39.15 35.01
CA PRO A 656 40.53 37.79 35.52
C PRO A 656 41.73 37.06 36.19
N SER A 657 41.48 35.89 36.82
CA SER A 657 42.46 34.81 37.14
C SER A 657 41.81 33.68 37.99
N ARG A 658 42.30 32.42 38.08
CA ARG A 658 43.27 31.60 37.30
C ARG A 658 43.09 30.10 37.69
N VAL A 659 43.69 29.20 36.90
CA VAL A 659 43.73 27.72 37.11
C VAL A 659 44.72 27.31 38.22
N ARG A 660 44.48 26.18 38.90
CA ARG A 660 45.55 25.33 39.51
C ARG A 660 45.16 23.84 39.64
N THR A 661 46.18 22.99 39.79
CA THR A 661 46.16 21.51 39.74
C THR A 661 47.26 20.93 40.65
N GLU A 662 47.05 19.76 41.28
CA GLU A 662 48.04 18.83 41.91
C GLU A 662 47.23 17.71 42.66
N GLY A 663 47.72 16.52 43.05
CA GLY A 663 48.99 15.82 42.79
C GLY A 663 49.38 14.79 43.90
N GLU A 664 49.67 13.52 43.56
CA GLU A 664 50.47 12.50 44.33
C GLU A 664 49.93 11.98 45.72
N GLU A 665 50.34 10.85 46.36
CA GLU A 665 50.83 9.49 45.94
C GLU A 665 50.78 8.40 47.09
N ARG A 666 50.86 7.09 46.71
CA ARG A 666 51.40 5.86 47.42
C ARG A 666 50.87 5.41 48.82
N ARG A 667 50.27 4.20 49.02
CA ARG A 667 50.79 2.78 49.04
C ARG A 667 51.73 2.41 50.23
N PRO A 668 51.97 1.11 50.57
CA PRO A 668 51.53 -0.20 50.02
C PRO A 668 50.61 -0.98 51.03
N THR A 669 50.39 -2.31 51.13
CA THR A 669 50.86 -3.62 50.55
C THR A 669 49.63 -4.47 50.09
N THR A 670 49.50 -5.82 49.97
CA THR A 670 50.31 -7.07 50.24
C THR A 670 49.82 -8.25 49.35
N ASP A 671 50.50 -9.41 49.39
CA ASP A 671 50.20 -10.69 48.71
C ASP A 671 49.07 -11.55 49.33
N GLY A 672 48.57 -12.65 48.73
CA GLY A 672 48.90 -13.27 47.41
C GLY A 672 48.61 -14.79 47.34
N THR A 673 49.32 -15.52 46.44
CA THR A 673 49.34 -17.00 46.20
C THR A 673 48.30 -17.63 45.23
N GLN A 674 48.78 -18.57 44.41
CA GLN A 674 48.13 -19.41 43.36
C GLN A 674 48.74 -20.84 43.44
N PRO A 675 48.20 -21.95 42.85
CA PRO A 675 48.31 -22.20 41.38
C PRO A 675 47.33 -23.25 40.74
N SER A 676 47.57 -23.55 39.44
CA SER A 676 47.25 -24.79 38.67
C SER A 676 45.78 -25.16 38.36
N LEU A 677 45.32 -25.61 37.17
CA LEU A 677 45.79 -26.40 35.98
C LEU A 677 45.28 -27.86 35.95
N GLU A 678 44.35 -28.18 35.04
CA GLU A 678 44.42 -29.38 34.17
C GLU A 678 43.40 -29.37 33.00
N ARG A 679 43.50 -30.32 32.03
CA ARG A 679 42.81 -30.26 30.72
C ARG A 679 42.69 -31.62 30.00
N ILE A 680 41.49 -32.24 30.00
CA ILE A 680 41.12 -33.53 29.33
C ILE A 680 39.63 -33.37 28.90
N SER A 681 39.14 -33.47 27.64
CA SER A 681 39.03 -34.60 26.67
C SER A 681 38.11 -35.75 27.17
N SER A 682 37.24 -36.44 26.43
CA SER A 682 36.63 -36.42 25.07
C SER A 682 35.44 -37.42 25.12
N GLY A 683 34.48 -37.54 24.20
CA GLY A 683 34.22 -36.92 22.89
C GLY A 683 33.52 -37.92 21.94
N ALA A 684 32.46 -37.49 21.22
CA ALA A 684 31.56 -38.28 20.36
C ALA A 684 30.57 -39.26 21.05
N GLY A 685 29.36 -39.41 20.47
CA GLY A 685 28.32 -40.37 20.91
C GLY A 685 26.91 -40.03 20.41
N ASP A 686 26.50 -40.61 19.30
CA ASP A 686 25.13 -40.55 18.74
C ASP A 686 24.27 -41.74 19.23
N THR A 687 22.99 -41.53 19.54
CA THR A 687 21.87 -42.44 19.11
C THR A 687 20.48 -42.00 19.57
N THR A 688 19.62 -41.75 18.57
CA THR A 688 18.20 -42.12 18.42
C THR A 688 17.32 -42.59 19.61
N ARG A 689 16.12 -41.96 19.70
CA ARG A 689 14.75 -42.58 19.70
C ARG A 689 13.91 -42.58 21.01
N ALA A 690 12.60 -42.35 20.80
CA ALA A 690 11.43 -42.73 21.62
C ALA A 690 11.04 -41.91 22.87
N ASP A 691 10.03 -41.05 22.66
CA ASP A 691 8.94 -40.67 23.57
C ASP A 691 8.10 -41.93 23.99
N PRO A 692 7.20 -41.93 25.02
CA PRO A 692 6.77 -40.84 25.90
C PRO A 692 6.69 -41.16 27.42
N ALA A 693 6.60 -40.11 28.25
CA ALA A 693 6.01 -40.20 29.60
C ALA A 693 5.42 -38.87 30.09
N GLN A 694 4.20 -38.91 30.65
CA GLN A 694 3.51 -37.76 31.24
C GLN A 694 4.05 -37.44 32.66
N GLN A 695 4.16 -36.16 33.03
CA GLN A 695 3.43 -35.62 34.21
C GLN A 695 3.60 -34.10 34.48
N ARG A 696 2.48 -33.51 34.97
CA ARG A 696 2.36 -32.35 35.88
C ARG A 696 2.85 -30.97 35.42
N MET A 697 1.89 -30.22 34.87
CA MET A 697 1.83 -28.75 34.98
C MET A 697 1.66 -28.30 36.45
N PRO A 698 2.43 -27.31 36.94
CA PRO A 698 2.00 -26.36 37.96
C PRO A 698 1.16 -25.23 37.33
N ARG A 699 0.27 -24.59 38.09
CA ARG A 699 -0.47 -23.38 37.64
C ARG A 699 0.40 -22.13 37.85
N LEU A 700 0.34 -21.19 36.91
CA LEU A 700 0.95 -19.85 37.03
C LEU A 700 -0.14 -18.79 37.24
N GLU A 701 -0.66 -18.71 38.47
CA GLU A 701 -1.60 -17.66 38.93
C GLU A 701 -0.94 -16.73 39.95
N GLU A 702 0.25 -16.18 39.64
CA GLU A 702 0.99 -15.33 40.58
C GLU A 702 1.65 -14.03 40.04
N PRO A 703 2.00 -13.83 38.75
CA PRO A 703 2.66 -12.58 38.32
C PRO A 703 1.72 -11.36 38.22
N GLN A 704 0.41 -11.52 38.44
CA GLN A 704 -0.59 -10.45 38.28
C GLN A 704 -0.91 -9.66 39.57
N ARG A 705 -0.40 -10.07 40.75
CA ARG A 705 -0.60 -9.30 41.99
C ARG A 705 0.46 -8.22 42.23
N GLU A 706 1.74 -8.54 41.99
CA GLU A 706 2.85 -7.61 42.27
C GLU A 706 2.86 -6.34 41.40
N THR A 707 2.18 -6.36 40.24
CA THR A 707 2.01 -5.18 39.38
C THR A 707 0.87 -4.24 39.81
N GLY A 708 -0.03 -4.69 40.69
CA GLY A 708 -1.08 -3.86 41.27
C GLY A 708 -0.54 -2.98 42.40
N GLU A 709 -0.02 -3.61 43.46
CA GLU A 709 0.41 -2.91 44.70
C GLU A 709 1.51 -1.85 44.49
N ARG A 710 2.24 -1.90 43.38
CA ARG A 710 3.26 -0.90 43.05
C ARG A 710 2.67 0.38 42.45
N ARG A 711 1.48 0.35 41.85
CA ARG A 711 0.81 1.53 41.28
C ARG A 711 0.06 2.35 42.32
N ASP A 712 -0.54 1.70 43.31
CA ASP A 712 -1.32 2.40 44.33
C ASP A 712 -0.42 3.23 45.26
N ARG A 713 0.80 2.75 45.56
CA ARG A 713 1.79 3.48 46.38
C ARG A 713 2.36 4.72 45.67
N GLU A 714 2.41 4.72 44.33
CA GLU A 714 2.83 5.91 43.56
C GLU A 714 1.70 6.95 43.38
N ARG A 715 0.50 6.66 43.90
CA ARG A 715 -0.68 7.55 43.82
C ARG A 715 -0.88 8.38 45.09
N ASP A 716 -0.71 7.78 46.27
CA ASP A 716 -0.88 8.47 47.56
C ASP A 716 0.21 9.55 47.83
N ASP A 717 1.44 9.32 47.36
CA ASP A 717 2.58 10.27 47.49
C ASP A 717 2.44 11.53 46.59
N ARG A 718 1.27 11.78 46.01
CA ARG A 718 0.94 13.00 45.24
C ARG A 718 -0.28 13.78 45.77
N GLU A 719 -0.92 13.32 46.84
CA GLU A 719 -2.07 14.00 47.47
C GLU A 719 -1.79 14.32 48.97
N ARG A 720 -0.55 14.74 49.28
CA ARG A 720 -0.10 15.26 50.58
C ARG A 720 0.84 16.45 50.44
#